data_AF-A0A9D4BTJ6-F1
#
_entry.id   AF-A0A9D4BTJ6-F1
#
_cell.length_a   1.000
_cell.length_b   1.000
_cell.length_c   1.000
_cell.angle_alpha   90.00
_cell.angle_beta   90.00
_cell.angle_gamma   90.00
#
_symmetry.space_group_name_H-M   'P 1'
#
loop_
_entity.id
_entity.type
_entity.pdbx_description
1 polymer ?
#
loop_
_entity_poly.entity_id
_entity_poly.type
_entity_poly.pdbx_seq_one_letter_code
_entity_poly.pdbx_strand_id
1 'polypeptide(L)'
;GGFFTMQHEVVDVSSSVHRLYSWMDPVALETLVIEQVSKLERQWQTMLSTVEICVGSGNSSGLTEEKIFEPLRSFYVHGQANMAGGDQPSSNTPYVLFGRNTHSDLLDQASSKIMKPTGSFNTTTVGKDACNFMVCKVVSPRSPLVCSRTYFMHRQFVDPFQEQKITEYAEHNDMRLLAVLYGAMVDAVLTGIQAYSSTLSCKQAEEVALETFEETCRSAKDCVVDTFKQSSSKTFFTMCATDMNCRQQPLLEGERSLLVKMASIVISDVHSVSQPGHILGSLVFSESFVDSEIRVLQTDGSCRLDGSFLLLTDHIPRYRSWACTSLPDDRKCLQDKLEGPSLHENFGSLLLSGDTVHLGCGRTFCLPPEEAILYAFENGLVIICPQYGAIILHGIHIRTAEFYDGDSSNTVALLVLQYQSTFIPFLPFHLHNEDCQLILMFTPKSKAYKHLFSEVLHKWRADSDSPKVRRVDTMPDNCSLLHGLLQHQYSLGTGTKVKTALQKAAAPLPHLNSFLEHLAVSSIGWESIPESDIAMVLGQGTSTETETDIEIVVTILSGVPGSHQQNMCDVLTSLSKEQNRYVVLKPSVDSSQQFQPLDIQAKLKATLNVHRRRKQAQMALKNTRVLYIVPGYTDIVAVVQAIECHPDAEVRAHCAIGSITVCVDPLNVFMEHCRTLPYLLNMCAQGWVNQIVMTSSTELKNEDLETIQHLLRSVNSDVAFLLAEQGNVSR
;
A
#
# COMPACT_ATOMS: atom_id res chain seq x y z
N GLY A 1 -22.93 -25.26 46.93
CA GLY A 1 -21.58 -25.80 46.70
C GLY A 1 -21.70 -27.13 46.01
N GLY A 2 -21.34 -27.17 44.73
CA GLY A 2 -21.21 -28.36 43.87
C GLY A 2 -20.11 -28.06 42.83
N PHE A 3 -19.80 -29.00 41.94
CA PHE A 3 -18.84 -28.72 40.86
C PHE A 3 -19.35 -27.57 39.97
N PHE A 4 -18.46 -26.65 39.57
CA PHE A 4 -18.82 -25.44 38.81
C PHE A 4 -19.64 -25.77 37.55
N THR A 5 -19.24 -26.80 36.81
CA THR A 5 -19.91 -27.29 35.60
C THR A 5 -21.26 -27.98 35.84
N MET A 6 -21.59 -28.32 37.10
CA MET A 6 -22.93 -28.79 37.46
C MET A 6 -23.90 -27.64 37.75
N GLN A 7 -23.39 -26.43 37.98
CA GLN A 7 -24.20 -25.24 38.30
C GLN A 7 -24.25 -24.23 37.15
N HIS A 8 -23.25 -24.27 36.26
CA HIS A 8 -23.12 -23.35 35.14
C HIS A 8 -22.81 -24.12 33.86
N GLU A 9 -23.51 -23.78 32.78
CA GLU A 9 -23.21 -24.27 31.45
C GLU A 9 -21.89 -23.66 30.96
N VAL A 10 -20.99 -24.49 30.44
CA VAL A 10 -19.69 -24.08 29.92
C VAL A 10 -19.62 -24.44 28.45
N VAL A 11 -19.23 -23.47 27.62
CA VAL A 11 -19.06 -23.64 26.17
C VAL A 11 -17.60 -23.39 25.81
N ASP A 12 -17.03 -24.27 24.98
CA ASP A 12 -15.70 -24.05 24.43
C ASP A 12 -15.77 -23.02 23.30
N VAL A 13 -15.10 -21.87 23.49
CA VAL A 13 -15.01 -20.78 22.52
C VAL A 13 -13.64 -20.68 21.86
N SER A 14 -12.77 -21.67 22.07
CA SER A 14 -11.36 -21.64 21.62
C SER A 14 -11.26 -21.41 20.12
N SER A 15 -12.05 -22.11 19.30
CA SER A 15 -12.02 -21.98 17.83
C SER A 15 -12.41 -20.57 17.36
N SER A 16 -13.43 -19.97 17.96
CA SER A 16 -13.86 -18.60 17.67
C SER A 16 -12.76 -17.58 18.01
N VAL A 17 -12.10 -17.75 19.15
CA VAL A 17 -11.01 -16.87 19.59
C VAL A 17 -9.78 -17.02 18.69
N HIS A 18 -9.40 -18.24 18.30
CA HIS A 18 -8.30 -18.47 17.35
C HIS A 18 -8.57 -17.83 15.99
N ARG A 19 -9.83 -17.82 15.53
CA ARG A 19 -10.23 -17.11 14.31
C ARG A 19 -10.02 -15.61 14.44
N LEU A 20 -10.39 -15.00 15.57
CA LEU A 20 -10.17 -13.57 15.80
C LEU A 20 -8.69 -13.20 15.78
N TYR A 21 -7.82 -14.01 16.38
CA TYR A 21 -6.36 -13.79 16.35
C TYR A 21 -5.73 -13.94 14.95
N SER A 22 -6.47 -14.45 13.96
CA SER A 22 -6.00 -14.54 12.58
C SER A 22 -6.36 -13.32 11.72
N TRP A 23 -7.19 -12.41 12.23
CA TRP A 23 -7.63 -11.23 11.49
C TRP A 23 -6.50 -10.20 11.35
N MET A 24 -6.53 -9.50 10.22
CA MET A 24 -5.60 -8.44 9.87
C MET A 24 -6.24 -7.10 10.22
N ASP A 25 -5.86 -6.58 11.39
CA ASP A 25 -6.12 -5.19 11.78
C ASP A 25 -4.88 -4.32 11.47
N PRO A 26 -4.93 -2.99 11.67
CA PRO A 26 -3.77 -2.12 11.40
C PRO A 26 -2.50 -2.51 12.16
N VAL A 27 -2.62 -3.02 13.40
CA VAL A 27 -1.47 -3.38 14.24
C VAL A 27 -0.86 -4.71 13.78
N ALA A 28 -1.70 -5.67 13.44
CA ALA A 28 -1.29 -6.93 12.84
C ALA A 28 -0.60 -6.71 11.49
N LEU A 29 -1.12 -5.79 10.66
CA LEU A 29 -0.53 -5.44 9.38
C LEU A 29 0.82 -4.73 9.55
N GLU A 30 0.89 -3.75 10.45
CA GLU A 30 2.16 -3.09 10.78
C GLU A 30 3.22 -4.12 11.20
N THR A 31 2.85 -5.05 12.08
CA THR A 31 3.75 -6.13 12.54
C THR A 31 4.18 -7.03 11.37
N LEU A 32 3.23 -7.43 10.51
CA LEU A 32 3.50 -8.27 9.34
C LEU A 32 4.49 -7.59 8.37
N VAL A 33 4.27 -6.31 8.10
CA VAL A 33 5.09 -5.51 7.18
C VAL A 33 6.49 -5.25 7.74
N ILE A 34 6.60 -4.92 9.04
CA ILE A 34 7.89 -4.70 9.68
C ILE A 34 8.70 -6.00 9.76
N GLU A 35 8.08 -7.09 10.20
CA GLU A 35 8.82 -8.29 10.59
C GLU A 35 8.93 -9.37 9.52
N GLN A 36 7.92 -9.54 8.67
CA GLN A 36 7.80 -10.71 7.79
C GLN A 36 8.04 -10.35 6.33
N VAL A 37 7.46 -9.24 5.86
CA VAL A 37 7.68 -8.75 4.48
C VAL A 37 9.17 -8.49 4.23
N SER A 38 9.84 -7.78 5.13
CA SER A 38 11.28 -7.48 5.04
C SER A 38 12.18 -8.74 5.04
N LYS A 39 11.81 -9.78 5.81
CA LYS A 39 12.54 -11.06 5.82
C LYS A 39 12.34 -11.81 4.51
N LEU A 40 11.10 -11.87 4.02
CA LEU A 40 10.77 -12.52 2.75
C LEU A 40 11.55 -11.89 1.59
N GLU A 41 11.53 -10.55 1.50
CA GLU A 41 12.27 -9.76 0.53
C GLU A 41 13.75 -10.15 0.51
N ARG A 42 14.38 -10.15 1.69
CA ARG A 42 15.81 -10.44 1.81
C ARG A 42 16.18 -11.81 1.27
N GLN A 43 15.35 -12.83 1.51
CA GLN A 43 15.61 -14.17 0.99
C GLN A 43 15.41 -14.23 -0.52
N TRP A 44 14.42 -13.52 -1.05
CA TRP A 44 14.24 -13.39 -2.49
C TRP A 44 15.42 -12.68 -3.16
N GLN A 45 15.91 -11.58 -2.58
CA GLN A 45 17.09 -10.87 -3.09
C GLN A 45 18.36 -11.74 -3.01
N THR A 46 18.49 -12.56 -1.97
CA THR A 46 19.60 -13.53 -1.86
C THR A 46 19.54 -14.59 -2.96
N MET A 47 18.33 -15.07 -3.30
CA MET A 47 18.11 -15.94 -4.45
C MET A 47 18.52 -15.24 -5.76
N LEU A 48 18.05 -14.01 -6.00
CA LEU A 48 18.40 -13.24 -7.22
C LEU A 48 19.92 -13.01 -7.32
N SER A 49 20.56 -12.61 -6.23
CA SER A 49 22.02 -12.41 -6.16
C SER A 49 22.77 -13.70 -6.49
N THR A 50 22.23 -14.87 -6.09
CA THR A 50 22.82 -16.17 -6.42
C THR A 50 22.81 -16.40 -7.94
N VAL A 51 21.73 -16.02 -8.63
CA VAL A 51 21.65 -16.08 -10.09
C VAL A 51 22.69 -15.15 -10.72
N GLU A 52 22.75 -13.90 -10.28
CA GLU A 52 23.68 -12.89 -10.80
C GLU A 52 25.14 -13.31 -10.66
N ILE A 53 25.53 -13.88 -9.51
CA ILE A 53 26.88 -14.41 -9.29
C ILE A 53 27.17 -15.59 -10.22
N CYS A 54 26.22 -16.52 -10.38
CA CYS A 54 26.42 -17.66 -11.27
C CYS A 54 26.58 -17.23 -12.73
N VAL A 55 25.72 -16.33 -13.20
CA VAL A 55 25.77 -15.79 -14.56
C VAL A 55 27.04 -14.95 -14.78
N GLY A 56 27.35 -14.03 -13.87
CA GLY A 56 28.51 -13.14 -13.98
C GLY A 56 29.86 -13.86 -13.93
N SER A 57 29.93 -15.04 -13.32
CA SER A 57 31.14 -15.87 -13.29
C SER A 57 31.45 -16.59 -14.62
N GLY A 58 30.57 -16.51 -15.62
CA GLY A 58 30.69 -17.24 -16.89
C GLY A 58 30.48 -18.76 -16.75
N ASN A 59 30.12 -19.25 -15.56
CA ASN A 59 29.89 -20.67 -15.29
C ASN A 59 28.40 -21.02 -15.41
N SER A 60 27.85 -20.90 -16.62
CA SER A 60 26.45 -21.27 -16.91
C SER A 60 26.13 -22.75 -16.62
N SER A 61 27.14 -23.63 -16.67
CA SER A 61 27.04 -25.03 -16.23
C SER A 61 26.80 -25.20 -14.72
N GLY A 62 27.10 -24.19 -13.91
CA GLY A 62 26.90 -24.20 -12.46
C GLY A 62 25.51 -23.73 -12.02
N LEU A 63 24.63 -23.35 -12.95
CA LEU A 63 23.28 -22.88 -12.67
C LEU A 63 22.32 -24.07 -12.54
N THR A 64 22.02 -24.47 -11.31
CA THR A 64 21.09 -25.57 -10.98
C THR A 64 19.91 -25.06 -10.17
N GLU A 65 18.77 -25.75 -10.28
CA GLU A 65 17.59 -25.46 -9.46
C GLU A 65 17.93 -25.55 -7.96
N GLU A 66 18.76 -26.53 -7.56
CA GLU A 66 19.17 -26.73 -6.16
C GLU A 66 19.92 -25.52 -5.60
N LYS A 67 20.82 -24.93 -6.37
CA LYS A 67 21.63 -23.79 -5.93
C LYS A 67 20.79 -22.52 -5.80
N ILE A 68 19.88 -22.27 -6.74
CA ILE A 68 18.98 -21.10 -6.68
C ILE A 68 17.92 -21.30 -5.60
N PHE A 69 17.42 -22.51 -5.40
CA PHE A 69 16.40 -22.81 -4.40
C PHE A 69 16.89 -22.70 -2.95
N GLU A 70 18.19 -22.89 -2.71
CA GLU A 70 18.75 -23.02 -1.35
C GLU A 70 18.34 -21.88 -0.40
N PRO A 71 18.43 -20.58 -0.74
CA PRO A 71 18.04 -19.51 0.17
C PRO A 71 16.56 -19.60 0.60
N LEU A 72 15.67 -19.91 -0.34
CA LEU A 72 14.23 -20.04 -0.08
C LEU A 72 13.94 -21.30 0.75
N ARG A 73 14.62 -22.41 0.43
CA ARG A 73 14.47 -23.68 1.14
C ARG A 73 14.93 -23.57 2.58
N SER A 74 16.13 -23.05 2.81
CA SER A 74 16.72 -22.91 4.13
C SER A 74 15.89 -21.96 5.00
N PHE A 75 15.42 -20.83 4.44
CA PHE A 75 14.50 -19.93 5.13
C PHE A 75 13.23 -20.65 5.63
N TYR A 76 12.58 -21.41 4.75
CA TYR A 76 11.34 -22.11 5.07
C TYR A 76 11.54 -23.26 6.06
N VAL A 77 12.58 -24.09 5.86
CA VAL A 77 12.88 -25.24 6.71
C VAL A 77 13.32 -24.80 8.11
N HIS A 78 14.22 -23.84 8.23
CA HIS A 78 14.65 -23.32 9.53
C HIS A 78 13.53 -22.58 10.27
N GLY A 79 12.66 -21.88 9.54
CA GLY A 79 11.50 -21.21 10.14
C GLY A 79 10.51 -22.18 10.78
N GLN A 80 10.34 -23.36 10.20
CA GLN A 80 9.47 -24.43 10.71
C GLN A 80 10.10 -25.28 11.82
N ALA A 81 11.43 -25.30 11.97
CA ALA A 81 12.12 -26.18 12.92
C ALA A 81 11.69 -26.03 14.39
N ASN A 82 11.05 -24.90 14.75
CA ASN A 82 10.55 -24.63 16.10
C ASN A 82 9.02 -24.79 16.26
N MET A 83 8.30 -25.26 15.22
CA MET A 83 6.86 -25.53 15.33
C MET A 83 6.66 -26.81 16.16
N ALA A 84 6.28 -26.64 17.42
CA ALA A 84 6.06 -27.76 18.34
C ALA A 84 4.84 -28.58 17.90
N GLY A 85 5.07 -29.86 17.61
CA GLY A 85 4.13 -30.98 17.48
C GLY A 85 2.64 -30.71 17.30
N GLY A 86 2.12 -31.00 16.10
CA GLY A 86 0.70 -31.33 15.87
C GLY A 86 0.02 -30.57 14.74
N ASP A 87 0.50 -29.38 14.37
CA ASP A 87 -0.06 -28.61 13.27
C ASP A 87 0.35 -29.20 11.92
N GLN A 88 -0.63 -29.45 11.05
CA GLN A 88 -0.35 -29.88 9.68
C GLN A 88 0.50 -28.82 8.98
N PRO A 89 1.51 -29.23 8.20
CA PRO A 89 2.33 -28.29 7.43
C PRO A 89 1.44 -27.44 6.53
N SER A 90 1.85 -26.19 6.28
CA SER A 90 1.14 -25.30 5.35
C SER A 90 0.94 -26.00 4.02
N SER A 91 -0.24 -25.79 3.39
CA SER A 91 -0.56 -26.39 2.09
C SER A 91 0.35 -25.93 0.94
N ASN A 92 1.22 -24.95 1.21
CA ASN A 92 2.19 -24.40 0.28
C ASN A 92 3.61 -24.69 0.76
N THR A 93 4.45 -25.11 -0.18
CA THR A 93 5.91 -25.20 0.00
C THR A 93 6.62 -24.39 -1.08
N PRO A 94 7.83 -23.86 -0.81
CA PRO A 94 8.59 -23.08 -1.78
C PRO A 94 9.26 -24.01 -2.79
N TYR A 95 9.54 -23.49 -3.99
CA TYR A 95 10.26 -24.23 -5.03
C TYR A 95 10.93 -23.30 -6.05
N VAL A 96 11.90 -23.85 -6.79
CA VAL A 96 12.46 -23.27 -8.02
C VAL A 96 12.52 -24.37 -9.07
N LEU A 97 11.92 -24.14 -10.23
CA LEU A 97 11.84 -25.10 -11.34
C LEU A 97 12.19 -24.41 -12.66
N PHE A 98 12.92 -25.11 -13.52
CA PHE A 98 13.40 -24.57 -14.80
C PHE A 98 12.62 -25.12 -15.99
N GLY A 99 12.24 -24.26 -16.94
CA GLY A 99 11.75 -24.66 -18.26
C GLY A 99 10.74 -25.81 -18.19
N ARG A 100 11.06 -26.96 -18.78
CA ARG A 100 10.16 -28.14 -18.81
C ARG A 100 9.84 -28.77 -17.46
N ASN A 101 10.65 -28.53 -16.43
CA ASN A 101 10.33 -28.97 -15.07
C ASN A 101 9.18 -28.15 -14.45
N THR A 102 8.66 -27.15 -15.15
CA THR A 102 7.49 -26.38 -14.73
C THR A 102 6.17 -26.96 -15.29
N HIS A 103 6.14 -28.19 -15.83
CA HIS A 103 4.89 -28.82 -16.26
C HIS A 103 3.91 -29.00 -15.09
N SER A 104 2.61 -29.04 -15.40
CA SER A 104 1.54 -28.93 -14.39
C SER A 104 1.68 -29.94 -13.23
N ASP A 105 1.92 -31.22 -13.51
CA ASP A 105 2.01 -32.27 -12.49
C ASP A 105 3.15 -32.03 -11.48
N LEU A 106 4.28 -31.49 -11.95
CA LEU A 106 5.43 -31.21 -11.09
C LEU A 106 5.24 -29.92 -10.30
N LEU A 107 4.52 -28.92 -10.84
CA LEU A 107 4.14 -27.72 -10.08
C LEU A 107 3.20 -28.06 -8.92
N ASP A 108 2.25 -28.96 -9.13
CA ASP A 108 1.32 -29.40 -8.08
C ASP A 108 2.05 -30.21 -6.98
N GLN A 109 2.96 -31.09 -7.38
CA GLN A 109 3.83 -31.82 -6.45
C GLN A 109 4.76 -30.89 -5.67
N ALA A 110 5.41 -29.94 -6.36
CA ALA A 110 6.31 -28.99 -5.74
C ALA A 110 5.58 -27.98 -4.84
N SER A 111 4.31 -27.70 -5.11
CA SER A 111 3.49 -26.85 -4.25
C SER A 111 3.10 -27.55 -2.95
N SER A 112 2.84 -28.86 -2.98
CA SER A 112 2.39 -29.64 -1.83
C SER A 112 3.52 -30.17 -0.94
N LYS A 113 4.72 -30.37 -1.48
CA LYS A 113 5.86 -30.89 -0.72
C LYS A 113 7.19 -30.34 -1.22
N ILE A 114 8.13 -30.09 -0.30
CA ILE A 114 9.52 -29.78 -0.66
C ILE A 114 10.12 -30.96 -1.42
N MET A 115 10.36 -30.75 -2.71
CA MET A 115 11.05 -31.70 -3.58
C MET A 115 12.56 -31.45 -3.57
N LYS A 116 13.35 -32.48 -3.88
CA LYS A 116 14.77 -32.31 -4.16
C LYS A 116 14.90 -31.84 -5.61
N PRO A 117 15.43 -30.65 -5.88
CA PRO A 117 15.55 -30.18 -7.26
C PRO A 117 16.57 -31.04 -8.02
N THR A 118 16.31 -31.29 -9.29
CA THR A 118 17.17 -32.11 -10.16
C THR A 118 17.51 -31.41 -11.48
N GLY A 119 16.86 -30.29 -11.78
CA GLY A 119 17.08 -29.55 -13.00
C GLY A 119 18.36 -28.73 -12.99
N SER A 120 18.95 -28.61 -14.18
CA SER A 120 20.05 -27.71 -14.46
C SER A 120 19.73 -26.90 -15.71
N PHE A 121 20.33 -25.72 -15.83
CA PHE A 121 20.12 -24.79 -16.92
C PHE A 121 20.31 -25.42 -18.32
N ASN A 122 21.19 -26.43 -18.43
CA ASN A 122 21.50 -27.08 -19.70
C ASN A 122 20.66 -28.34 -19.98
N THR A 123 19.85 -28.82 -19.02
CA THR A 123 19.17 -30.12 -19.13
C THR A 123 17.65 -30.04 -19.12
N THR A 124 17.06 -28.88 -18.81
CA THR A 124 15.60 -28.70 -18.60
C THR A 124 14.91 -27.98 -19.76
N THR A 125 15.34 -28.27 -21.00
CA THR A 125 14.96 -27.52 -22.20
C THR A 125 14.34 -28.37 -23.29
N VAL A 126 13.80 -27.67 -24.30
CA VAL A 126 13.46 -28.26 -25.59
C VAL A 126 14.71 -28.39 -26.45
N GLY A 127 15.09 -29.62 -26.80
CA GLY A 127 16.17 -29.89 -27.77
C GLY A 127 17.57 -29.76 -27.16
N LYS A 128 18.48 -29.09 -27.88
CA LYS A 128 19.88 -28.84 -27.47
C LYS A 128 20.09 -27.42 -26.91
N ASP A 129 19.05 -26.61 -26.83
CA ASP A 129 19.14 -25.22 -26.37
C ASP A 129 19.19 -25.14 -24.83
N ALA A 130 19.65 -24.02 -24.30
CA ALA A 130 19.72 -23.76 -22.86
C ALA A 130 18.38 -23.22 -22.32
N CYS A 131 18.17 -23.28 -21.00
CA CYS A 131 16.87 -22.93 -20.40
C CYS A 131 16.53 -21.46 -20.60
N ASN A 132 15.25 -21.21 -20.83
CA ASN A 132 14.74 -19.91 -21.25
C ASN A 132 14.05 -19.15 -20.09
N PHE A 133 13.62 -19.88 -19.05
CA PHE A 133 12.93 -19.29 -17.90
C PHE A 133 12.95 -20.22 -16.69
N MET A 134 12.65 -19.64 -15.53
CA MET A 134 12.44 -20.35 -14.28
C MET A 134 11.20 -19.83 -13.56
N VAL A 135 10.52 -20.73 -12.85
CA VAL A 135 9.42 -20.37 -11.94
C VAL A 135 9.91 -20.52 -10.52
N CYS A 136 9.75 -19.46 -9.73
CA CYS A 136 10.17 -19.39 -8.34
C CYS A 136 8.94 -19.13 -7.47
N LYS A 137 8.78 -19.89 -6.39
CA LYS A 137 7.75 -19.67 -5.36
C LYS A 137 8.43 -19.54 -4.01
N VAL A 138 8.13 -18.45 -3.30
CA VAL A 138 8.53 -18.27 -1.90
C VAL A 138 7.32 -18.41 -0.99
N VAL A 139 7.55 -19.01 0.17
CA VAL A 139 6.55 -19.18 1.23
C VAL A 139 7.17 -18.74 2.53
N SER A 140 6.53 -17.81 3.22
CA SER A 140 6.94 -17.45 4.57
C SER A 140 6.59 -18.58 5.55
N PRO A 141 7.52 -19.02 6.40
CA PRO A 141 7.28 -20.13 7.32
C PRO A 141 6.39 -19.77 8.52
N ARG A 142 6.17 -18.48 8.80
CA ARG A 142 5.42 -17.99 9.99
C ARG A 142 4.48 -16.83 9.67
N SER A 143 4.11 -16.70 8.41
CA SER A 143 3.15 -15.70 7.99
C SER A 143 2.44 -16.16 6.72
N PRO A 144 1.25 -15.63 6.42
CA PRO A 144 0.47 -16.02 5.24
C PRO A 144 1.06 -15.55 3.90
N LEU A 145 2.29 -15.01 3.90
CA LEU A 145 2.92 -14.44 2.70
C LEU A 145 3.41 -15.55 1.75
N VAL A 146 2.90 -15.51 0.53
CA VAL A 146 3.30 -16.37 -0.59
C VAL A 146 3.32 -15.56 -1.88
N CYS A 147 4.36 -15.71 -2.69
CA CYS A 147 4.30 -15.22 -4.06
C CYS A 147 5.11 -16.10 -5.00
N SER A 148 4.71 -16.06 -6.26
CA SER A 148 5.34 -16.76 -7.36
C SER A 148 5.71 -15.77 -8.47
N ARG A 149 6.88 -15.97 -9.08
CA ARG A 149 7.37 -15.19 -10.22
C ARG A 149 7.90 -16.11 -11.30
N THR A 150 7.78 -15.68 -12.55
CA THR A 150 8.47 -16.30 -13.67
C THR A 150 9.55 -15.36 -14.16
N TYR A 151 10.80 -15.81 -14.16
CA TYR A 151 11.94 -15.01 -14.62
C TYR A 151 12.62 -15.64 -15.81
N PHE A 152 13.28 -14.80 -16.60
CA PHE A 152 13.73 -15.16 -17.94
C PHE A 152 15.25 -15.26 -18.02
N MET A 153 15.72 -16.14 -18.90
CA MET A 153 17.13 -16.30 -19.21
C MET A 153 17.26 -16.23 -20.72
N HIS A 154 18.06 -15.31 -21.22
CA HIS A 154 18.23 -15.11 -22.65
C HIS A 154 19.70 -15.21 -23.05
N ARG A 155 19.92 -15.39 -24.36
CA ARG A 155 21.25 -15.19 -24.96
C ARG A 155 21.52 -13.69 -25.02
N GLN A 156 22.77 -13.28 -24.81
CA GLN A 156 23.15 -11.87 -24.78
C GLN A 156 22.63 -11.13 -26.02
N PHE A 157 22.04 -9.95 -25.83
CA PHE A 157 21.73 -9.05 -26.94
C PHE A 157 23.04 -8.72 -27.68
N VAL A 158 22.96 -8.64 -29.01
CA VAL A 158 24.08 -8.46 -29.95
C VAL A 158 25.13 -7.47 -29.41
N ASP A 159 26.43 -7.74 -29.64
CA ASP A 159 27.49 -6.74 -29.42
C ASP A 159 27.07 -5.44 -30.12
N PRO A 160 26.72 -4.38 -29.37
CA PRO A 160 26.07 -3.21 -29.95
C PRO A 160 27.01 -2.39 -30.86
N PHE A 161 28.24 -2.87 -31.05
CA PHE A 161 29.27 -2.31 -31.93
C PHE A 161 29.54 -3.17 -33.19
N GLN A 162 28.80 -4.26 -33.42
CA GLN A 162 28.91 -5.10 -34.63
C GLN A 162 27.57 -5.17 -35.38
N GLU A 163 27.28 -4.16 -36.21
CA GLU A 163 26.10 -4.16 -37.10
C GLU A 163 26.09 -5.33 -38.12
N GLN A 164 27.26 -5.92 -38.41
CA GLN A 164 27.39 -6.93 -39.47
C GLN A 164 26.93 -8.35 -39.08
N LYS A 165 26.56 -8.62 -37.83
CA LYS A 165 26.04 -9.94 -37.38
C LYS A 165 24.53 -9.95 -37.10
N ILE A 166 23.80 -8.88 -37.46
CA ILE A 166 22.35 -8.73 -37.21
C ILE A 166 21.54 -9.86 -37.88
N THR A 167 22.02 -10.45 -38.98
CA THR A 167 21.31 -11.47 -39.74
C THR A 167 21.30 -12.89 -39.14
N GLU A 168 22.13 -13.20 -38.13
CA GLU A 168 22.20 -14.55 -37.52
C GLU A 168 21.41 -14.70 -36.21
N TYR A 169 20.98 -13.60 -35.59
CA TYR A 169 20.25 -13.61 -34.31
C TYR A 169 18.77 -13.26 -34.51
N ALA A 170 18.07 -14.09 -35.28
CA ALA A 170 16.61 -14.04 -35.30
C ALA A 170 16.08 -14.34 -33.89
N GLU A 171 15.25 -13.44 -33.37
CA GLU A 171 14.54 -13.56 -32.10
C GLU A 171 13.98 -14.97 -31.90
N HIS A 172 14.25 -15.61 -30.75
CA HIS A 172 13.53 -16.83 -30.40
C HIS A 172 12.08 -16.45 -30.13
N ASN A 173 11.19 -16.71 -31.11
CA ASN A 173 9.75 -16.50 -31.00
C ASN A 173 9.18 -17.06 -29.69
N ASP A 174 9.74 -18.15 -29.17
CA ASP A 174 9.35 -18.74 -27.89
C ASP A 174 9.57 -17.80 -26.69
N MET A 175 10.70 -17.11 -26.61
CA MET A 175 10.98 -16.17 -25.52
C MET A 175 10.04 -14.96 -25.57
N ARG A 176 9.82 -14.46 -26.79
CA ARG A 176 8.89 -13.37 -27.04
C ARG A 176 7.47 -13.77 -26.65
N LEU A 177 7.02 -14.97 -27.01
CA LEU A 177 5.74 -15.51 -26.57
C LEU A 177 5.63 -15.52 -25.05
N LEU A 178 6.58 -16.17 -24.37
CA LEU A 178 6.51 -16.37 -22.92
C LEU A 178 6.48 -15.04 -22.17
N ALA A 179 7.24 -14.05 -22.64
CA ALA A 179 7.30 -12.76 -21.99
C ALA A 179 6.05 -11.89 -22.27
N VAL A 180 5.44 -11.98 -23.47
CA VAL A 180 4.12 -11.38 -23.73
C VAL A 180 3.05 -11.98 -22.81
N LEU A 181 2.98 -13.31 -22.76
CA LEU A 181 2.00 -14.02 -21.92
C LEU A 181 2.20 -13.66 -20.45
N TYR A 182 3.44 -13.61 -19.97
CA TYR A 182 3.73 -13.26 -18.60
C TYR A 182 3.36 -11.81 -18.25
N GLY A 183 3.59 -10.86 -19.16
CA GLY A 183 3.12 -9.49 -18.98
C GLY A 183 1.60 -9.43 -18.85
N ALA A 184 0.86 -10.13 -19.71
CA ALA A 184 -0.59 -10.21 -19.65
C ALA A 184 -1.10 -10.89 -18.35
N MET A 185 -0.39 -11.90 -17.85
CA MET A 185 -0.69 -12.54 -16.56
C MET A 185 -0.59 -11.56 -15.38
N VAL A 186 0.41 -10.67 -15.40
CA VAL A 186 0.59 -9.66 -14.35
C VAL A 186 -0.58 -8.68 -14.36
N ASP A 187 -0.91 -8.12 -15.51
CA ASP A 187 -2.02 -7.16 -15.64
C ASP A 187 -3.36 -7.81 -15.24
N ALA A 188 -3.58 -9.08 -15.62
CA ALA A 188 -4.76 -9.86 -15.24
C ALA A 188 -4.90 -10.05 -13.73
N VAL A 189 -3.84 -10.46 -13.03
CA VAL A 189 -3.89 -10.67 -11.58
C VAL A 189 -4.13 -9.36 -10.83
N LEU A 190 -3.47 -8.27 -11.23
CA LEU A 190 -3.64 -6.96 -10.59
C LEU A 190 -5.06 -6.42 -10.79
N THR A 191 -5.62 -6.57 -11.99
CA THR A 191 -7.01 -6.17 -12.28
C THR A 191 -8.01 -7.05 -11.53
N GLY A 192 -7.74 -8.36 -11.41
CA GLY A 192 -8.55 -9.28 -10.60
C GLY A 192 -8.56 -8.92 -9.11
N ILE A 193 -7.40 -8.52 -8.54
CA ILE A 193 -7.31 -8.03 -7.16
C ILE A 193 -8.17 -6.77 -6.99
N GLN A 194 -8.02 -5.79 -7.88
CA GLN A 194 -8.82 -4.56 -7.85
C GLN A 194 -10.32 -4.83 -7.95
N ALA A 195 -10.72 -5.77 -8.83
CA ALA A 195 -12.11 -6.19 -8.96
C ALA A 195 -12.63 -6.84 -7.67
N TYR A 196 -11.85 -7.73 -7.04
CA TYR A 196 -12.21 -8.33 -5.76
C TYR A 196 -12.39 -7.27 -4.67
N SER A 197 -11.42 -6.38 -4.46
CA SER A 197 -11.49 -5.36 -3.41
C SER A 197 -12.66 -4.38 -3.60
N SER A 198 -13.16 -4.23 -4.82
CA SER A 198 -14.31 -3.36 -5.12
C SER A 198 -15.66 -4.07 -5.01
N THR A 199 -15.70 -5.40 -4.97
CA THR A 199 -16.94 -6.19 -5.16
C THR A 199 -17.13 -7.31 -4.14
N LEU A 200 -16.07 -7.74 -3.47
CA LEU A 200 -15.98 -8.94 -2.63
C LEU A 200 -16.36 -10.24 -3.36
N SER A 201 -16.28 -10.23 -4.69
CA SER A 201 -16.68 -11.33 -5.56
C SER A 201 -15.46 -12.04 -6.12
N CYS A 202 -15.26 -13.31 -5.73
CA CYS A 202 -14.20 -14.14 -6.32
C CYS A 202 -14.51 -14.47 -7.77
N LYS A 203 -15.80 -14.68 -8.08
CA LYS A 203 -16.24 -14.97 -9.44
C LYS A 203 -16.00 -13.79 -10.38
N GLN A 204 -16.36 -12.58 -9.97
CA GLN A 204 -16.14 -11.38 -10.76
C GLN A 204 -14.63 -11.08 -10.92
N ALA A 205 -13.84 -11.30 -9.86
CA ALA A 205 -12.39 -11.18 -9.95
C ALA A 205 -11.78 -12.16 -10.98
N GLU A 206 -12.24 -13.40 -11.00
CA GLU A 206 -11.84 -14.41 -11.99
C GLU A 206 -12.26 -14.00 -13.42
N GLU A 207 -13.52 -13.63 -13.62
CA GLU A 207 -14.05 -13.20 -14.93
C GLU A 207 -13.25 -12.00 -15.48
N VAL A 208 -13.05 -10.96 -14.67
CA VAL A 208 -12.31 -9.76 -15.06
C VAL A 208 -10.83 -10.06 -15.32
N ALA A 209 -10.20 -10.90 -14.50
CA ALA A 209 -8.79 -11.27 -14.70
C ALA A 209 -8.59 -12.03 -16.02
N LEU A 210 -9.45 -13.00 -16.32
CA LEU A 210 -9.37 -13.78 -17.55
C LEU A 210 -9.71 -12.94 -18.79
N GLU A 211 -10.70 -12.04 -18.70
CA GLU A 211 -11.01 -11.09 -19.78
C GLU A 211 -9.83 -10.15 -20.06
N THR A 212 -9.22 -9.59 -19.02
CA THR A 212 -8.03 -8.73 -19.12
C THR A 212 -6.85 -9.47 -19.76
N PHE A 213 -6.62 -10.72 -19.37
CA PHE A 213 -5.59 -11.57 -19.95
C PHE A 213 -5.83 -11.76 -21.47
N GLU A 214 -7.05 -12.11 -21.87
CA GLU A 214 -7.41 -12.33 -23.27
C GLU A 214 -7.32 -11.04 -24.10
N GLU A 215 -7.77 -9.91 -23.55
CA GLU A 215 -7.71 -8.61 -24.21
C GLU A 215 -6.26 -8.15 -24.42
N THR A 216 -5.41 -8.28 -23.40
CA THR A 216 -3.99 -7.93 -23.49
C THR A 216 -3.25 -8.81 -24.51
N CYS A 217 -3.59 -10.10 -24.56
CA CYS A 217 -3.05 -11.00 -25.59
C CYS A 217 -3.55 -10.63 -27.00
N ARG A 218 -4.77 -10.09 -27.14
CA ARG A 218 -5.34 -9.65 -28.41
C ARG A 218 -4.73 -8.33 -28.89
N SER A 219 -4.43 -7.40 -27.99
CA SER A 219 -3.89 -6.08 -28.30
C SER A 219 -2.41 -6.12 -28.71
N ALA A 220 -1.63 -7.10 -28.22
CA ALA A 220 -0.19 -7.20 -28.43
C ALA A 220 0.29 -7.22 -29.91
N LYS A 221 -0.60 -7.35 -30.91
CA LYS A 221 -0.31 -7.35 -32.37
C LYS A 221 0.89 -8.24 -32.75
N ASP A 222 1.06 -9.33 -32.02
CA ASP A 222 2.20 -10.22 -32.14
C ASP A 222 1.75 -11.55 -32.73
N CYS A 223 2.25 -11.89 -33.92
CA CYS A 223 1.86 -13.12 -34.63
C CYS A 223 2.14 -14.39 -33.82
N VAL A 224 3.05 -14.32 -32.85
CA VAL A 224 3.42 -15.45 -32.00
C VAL A 224 2.29 -15.80 -31.00
N VAL A 225 1.49 -14.81 -30.57
CA VAL A 225 0.37 -15.02 -29.65
C VAL A 225 -0.79 -15.76 -30.29
N ASP A 226 -0.98 -15.61 -31.61
CA ASP A 226 -2.00 -16.38 -32.34
C ASP A 226 -1.72 -17.87 -32.34
N THR A 227 -0.43 -18.27 -32.22
CA THR A 227 -0.05 -19.67 -32.07
C THR A 227 -0.48 -20.22 -30.71
N PHE A 228 -0.38 -19.41 -29.64
CA PHE A 228 -0.86 -19.79 -28.32
C PHE A 228 -2.38 -20.00 -28.28
N LYS A 229 -3.16 -19.13 -28.97
CA LYS A 229 -4.62 -19.28 -29.06
C LYS A 229 -5.08 -20.59 -29.73
N GLN A 230 -4.23 -21.16 -30.57
CA GLN A 230 -4.49 -22.44 -31.25
C GLN A 230 -4.01 -23.65 -30.43
N SER A 231 -3.28 -23.42 -29.34
CA SER A 231 -2.76 -24.46 -28.46
C SER A 231 -3.81 -24.95 -27.46
N SER A 232 -3.58 -26.11 -26.86
CA SER A 232 -4.42 -26.68 -25.80
C SER A 232 -4.02 -26.22 -24.39
N SER A 233 -3.12 -25.23 -24.27
CA SER A 233 -2.69 -24.70 -22.98
C SER A 233 -3.87 -24.08 -22.23
N LYS A 234 -3.97 -24.37 -20.93
CA LYS A 234 -5.07 -23.90 -20.09
C LYS A 234 -4.60 -22.78 -19.18
N THR A 235 -5.42 -21.75 -19.05
CA THR A 235 -5.19 -20.64 -18.12
C THR A 235 -6.14 -20.77 -16.94
N PHE A 236 -5.61 -20.67 -15.72
CA PHE A 236 -6.38 -20.77 -14.48
C PHE A 236 -6.09 -19.58 -13.60
N PHE A 237 -7.14 -18.88 -13.17
CA PHE A 237 -7.05 -17.88 -12.11
C PHE A 237 -7.56 -18.49 -10.80
N THR A 238 -6.89 -18.20 -9.70
CA THR A 238 -7.25 -18.69 -8.37
C THR A 238 -7.06 -17.59 -7.34
N MET A 239 -7.96 -17.55 -6.36
CA MET A 239 -7.85 -16.66 -5.22
C MET A 239 -8.21 -17.41 -3.93
N CYS A 240 -7.41 -17.24 -2.89
CA CYS A 240 -7.71 -17.80 -1.57
C CYS A 240 -7.23 -16.91 -0.44
N ALA A 241 -7.83 -17.06 0.74
CA ALA A 241 -7.36 -16.44 1.96
C ALA A 241 -6.46 -17.40 2.73
N THR A 242 -5.54 -16.86 3.52
CA THR A 242 -4.67 -17.64 4.40
C THR A 242 -4.64 -17.01 5.79
N ASP A 243 -4.84 -17.83 6.82
CA ASP A 243 -4.75 -17.40 8.21
C ASP A 243 -3.29 -17.24 8.70
N MET A 244 -3.11 -16.70 9.90
CA MET A 244 -1.78 -16.49 10.50
C MET A 244 -1.04 -17.80 10.83
N ASN A 245 -1.75 -18.94 10.82
CA ASN A 245 -1.16 -20.28 10.97
C ASN A 245 -0.85 -20.92 9.60
N CYS A 246 -0.87 -20.12 8.53
CA CYS A 246 -0.60 -20.55 7.15
C CYS A 246 -1.59 -21.60 6.62
N ARG A 247 -2.83 -21.61 7.10
CA ARG A 247 -3.90 -22.49 6.61
C ARG A 247 -4.79 -21.73 5.64
N GLN A 248 -5.03 -22.33 4.48
CA GLN A 248 -5.91 -21.77 3.46
C GLN A 248 -7.38 -21.82 3.90
N GLN A 249 -8.09 -20.73 3.65
CA GLN A 249 -9.51 -20.56 3.88
C GLN A 249 -10.18 -20.16 2.55
N PRO A 250 -11.33 -20.74 2.22
CA PRO A 250 -12.09 -20.30 1.07
C PRO A 250 -12.61 -18.87 1.30
N LEU A 251 -12.65 -18.08 0.24
CA LEU A 251 -13.31 -16.79 0.24
C LEU A 251 -14.80 -17.01 -0.07
N LEU A 252 -15.67 -16.40 0.73
CA LEU A 252 -17.11 -16.47 0.55
C LEU A 252 -17.58 -15.28 -0.29
N GLU A 253 -18.45 -15.57 -1.24
CA GLU A 253 -18.94 -14.58 -2.21
C GLU A 253 -19.73 -13.46 -1.53
N GLY A 254 -19.29 -12.20 -1.71
CA GLY A 254 -19.93 -11.02 -1.13
C GLY A 254 -19.68 -10.83 0.37
N GLU A 255 -18.87 -11.69 1.00
CA GLU A 255 -18.47 -11.56 2.40
C GLU A 255 -17.05 -11.00 2.51
N ARG A 256 -16.87 -10.04 3.43
CA ARG A 256 -15.53 -9.52 3.73
C ARG A 256 -14.68 -10.61 4.36
N SER A 257 -13.39 -10.59 4.05
CA SER A 257 -12.40 -11.42 4.70
C SER A 257 -11.34 -10.51 5.31
N LEU A 258 -10.99 -10.68 6.57
CA LEU A 258 -9.89 -9.91 7.20
C LEU A 258 -8.57 -10.69 7.15
N LEU A 259 -8.45 -11.69 6.29
CA LEU A 259 -7.24 -12.50 6.15
C LEU A 259 -6.35 -11.95 5.03
N VAL A 260 -5.08 -12.35 5.00
CA VAL A 260 -4.23 -12.11 3.82
C VAL A 260 -4.72 -13.00 2.69
N LYS A 261 -4.86 -12.43 1.49
CA LYS A 261 -5.26 -13.16 0.29
C LYS A 261 -4.07 -13.37 -0.63
N MET A 262 -4.17 -14.39 -1.45
CA MET A 262 -3.26 -14.67 -2.54
C MET A 262 -4.08 -14.82 -3.82
N ALA A 263 -3.73 -14.05 -4.85
CA ALA A 263 -4.27 -14.19 -6.19
C ALA A 263 -3.17 -14.74 -7.11
N SER A 264 -3.51 -15.74 -7.93
CA SER A 264 -2.56 -16.40 -8.82
C SER A 264 -3.19 -16.69 -10.16
N ILE A 265 -2.40 -16.56 -11.22
CA ILE A 265 -2.71 -17.08 -12.55
C ILE A 265 -1.63 -18.06 -13.00
N VAL A 266 -2.06 -19.17 -13.59
CA VAL A 266 -1.20 -20.24 -14.12
C VAL A 266 -1.58 -20.51 -15.56
N ILE A 267 -0.58 -20.57 -16.45
CA ILE A 267 -0.74 -21.06 -17.82
C ILE A 267 -0.02 -22.39 -17.92
N SER A 268 -0.77 -23.48 -18.02
CA SER A 268 -0.21 -24.85 -18.05
C SER A 268 0.33 -25.20 -19.43
N ASP A 269 1.56 -25.75 -19.42
CA ASP A 269 2.17 -26.45 -20.55
C ASP A 269 2.14 -25.65 -21.87
N VAL A 270 2.74 -24.45 -21.85
CA VAL A 270 2.92 -23.59 -23.03
C VAL A 270 3.72 -24.31 -24.11
N HIS A 271 3.18 -24.33 -25.32
CA HIS A 271 3.81 -24.96 -26.48
C HIS A 271 4.85 -24.05 -27.15
N SER A 272 5.90 -24.66 -27.71
CA SER A 272 6.92 -23.96 -28.50
C SER A 272 6.38 -23.60 -29.88
N VAL A 273 6.60 -22.35 -30.28
CA VAL A 273 6.30 -21.84 -31.64
C VAL A 273 7.45 -22.18 -32.59
N SER A 274 8.67 -22.20 -32.06
CA SER A 274 9.89 -22.47 -32.81
C SER A 274 10.07 -23.96 -33.11
N GLN A 275 9.57 -24.85 -32.23
CA GLN A 275 9.66 -26.29 -32.35
C GLN A 275 8.28 -26.94 -32.14
N PRO A 276 7.46 -27.04 -33.20
CA PRO A 276 6.11 -27.59 -33.12
C PRO A 276 6.05 -28.97 -32.46
N GLY A 277 5.07 -29.18 -31.57
CA GLY A 277 4.88 -30.44 -30.84
C GLY A 277 5.68 -30.54 -29.54
N HIS A 278 6.53 -29.57 -29.21
CA HIS A 278 7.23 -29.52 -27.94
C HIS A 278 6.59 -28.54 -26.94
N ILE A 279 6.64 -28.91 -25.66
CA ILE A 279 6.22 -28.07 -24.52
C ILE A 279 7.45 -27.36 -23.95
N LEU A 280 7.32 -26.05 -23.73
CA LEU A 280 8.31 -25.18 -23.07
C LEU A 280 8.24 -25.34 -21.54
N GLY A 281 7.03 -25.40 -21.00
CA GLY A 281 6.72 -25.51 -19.57
C GLY A 281 5.50 -24.64 -19.21
N SER A 282 5.24 -24.40 -17.94
CA SER A 282 4.12 -23.56 -17.46
C SER A 282 4.61 -22.23 -16.90
N LEU A 283 3.78 -21.19 -17.03
CA LEU A 283 4.04 -19.88 -16.44
C LEU A 283 3.21 -19.71 -15.18
N VAL A 284 3.78 -19.07 -14.15
CA VAL A 284 3.07 -18.77 -12.89
C VAL A 284 3.34 -17.33 -12.45
N PHE A 285 2.30 -16.63 -12.03
CA PHE A 285 2.39 -15.35 -11.34
C PHE A 285 1.40 -15.31 -10.18
N SER A 286 1.84 -14.83 -9.01
CA SER A 286 0.93 -14.59 -7.88
C SER A 286 1.38 -13.46 -6.97
N GLU A 287 0.42 -12.78 -6.34
CA GLU A 287 0.67 -11.73 -5.35
C GLU A 287 -0.08 -12.04 -4.05
N SER A 288 0.56 -11.72 -2.91
CA SER A 288 -0.10 -11.64 -1.61
C SER A 288 -0.59 -10.21 -1.39
N PHE A 289 -1.83 -10.06 -0.92
CA PHE A 289 -2.43 -8.75 -0.67
C PHE A 289 -3.38 -8.75 0.53
N VAL A 290 -3.65 -7.56 1.03
CA VAL A 290 -4.75 -7.28 1.98
C VAL A 290 -5.62 -6.23 1.34
N ASP A 291 -6.92 -6.34 1.54
CA ASP A 291 -7.90 -5.32 1.19
C ASP A 291 -8.65 -4.85 2.43
N SER A 292 -9.25 -3.68 2.26
CA SER A 292 -10.06 -3.01 3.25
C SER A 292 -11.28 -2.43 2.55
N GLU A 293 -12.44 -2.56 3.18
CA GLU A 293 -13.69 -2.12 2.59
C GLU A 293 -14.52 -1.31 3.58
N ILE A 294 -15.06 -0.20 3.10
CA ILE A 294 -15.94 0.69 3.84
C ILE A 294 -17.28 0.77 3.11
N ARG A 295 -18.38 0.60 3.84
CA ARG A 295 -19.72 0.81 3.28
C ARG A 295 -20.05 2.28 3.33
N VAL A 296 -20.36 2.88 2.18
CA VAL A 296 -20.67 4.30 2.07
C VAL A 296 -22.14 4.47 1.70
N LEU A 297 -22.90 5.15 2.55
CA LEU A 297 -24.29 5.50 2.33
C LEU A 297 -24.37 6.76 1.45
N GLN A 298 -24.95 6.61 0.27
CA GLN A 298 -25.17 7.70 -0.68
C GLN A 298 -26.41 8.52 -0.32
N THR A 299 -26.52 9.72 -0.89
CA THR A 299 -27.65 10.63 -0.64
C THR A 299 -29.01 10.09 -1.07
N ASP A 300 -29.04 9.15 -2.03
CA ASP A 300 -30.25 8.48 -2.49
C ASP A 300 -30.66 7.28 -1.63
N GLY A 301 -29.89 6.99 -0.57
CA GLY A 301 -30.10 5.85 0.34
C GLY A 301 -29.50 4.53 -0.14
N SER A 302 -28.85 4.50 -1.30
CA SER A 302 -28.08 3.34 -1.75
C SER A 302 -26.74 3.23 -1.00
N CYS A 303 -26.15 2.04 -1.00
CA CYS A 303 -24.88 1.78 -0.33
C CYS A 303 -23.85 1.33 -1.37
N ARG A 304 -22.73 2.06 -1.47
CA ARG A 304 -21.58 1.68 -2.28
C ARG A 304 -20.47 1.10 -1.41
N LEU A 305 -19.65 0.24 -1.99
CA LEU A 305 -18.43 -0.24 -1.36
C LEU A 305 -17.27 0.67 -1.78
N ASP A 306 -16.60 1.27 -0.80
CA ASP A 306 -15.34 1.96 -0.98
C ASP A 306 -14.22 1.00 -0.59
N GLY A 307 -13.61 0.39 -1.61
CA GLY A 307 -12.60 -0.64 -1.49
C GLY A 307 -11.19 -0.09 -1.71
N SER A 308 -10.23 -0.59 -0.94
CA SER A 308 -8.81 -0.29 -1.07
C SER A 308 -8.01 -1.58 -0.88
N PHE A 309 -6.79 -1.64 -1.41
CA PHE A 309 -5.91 -2.79 -1.25
C PHE A 309 -4.44 -2.41 -1.18
N LEU A 310 -3.66 -3.30 -0.57
CA LEU A 310 -2.22 -3.21 -0.45
C LEU A 310 -1.58 -4.54 -0.89
N LEU A 311 -0.72 -4.45 -1.91
CA LEU A 311 0.11 -5.57 -2.36
C LEU A 311 1.31 -5.73 -1.41
N LEU A 312 1.33 -6.83 -0.66
CA LEU A 312 2.40 -7.09 0.32
C LEU A 312 3.70 -7.53 -0.36
N THR A 313 3.62 -8.06 -1.57
CA THR A 313 4.75 -8.61 -2.34
C THR A 313 5.18 -7.73 -3.52
N ASP A 314 4.71 -6.48 -3.57
CA ASP A 314 4.97 -5.52 -4.67
C ASP A 314 6.46 -5.19 -4.89
N HIS A 315 7.22 -5.22 -3.79
CA HIS A 315 8.64 -4.95 -3.77
C HIS A 315 9.50 -6.09 -4.36
N ILE A 316 8.92 -7.27 -4.52
CA ILE A 316 9.56 -8.40 -5.20
C ILE A 316 9.39 -8.18 -6.70
N PRO A 317 10.49 -7.98 -7.47
CA PRO A 317 10.40 -7.63 -8.88
C PRO A 317 9.51 -8.59 -9.65
N ARG A 318 8.52 -8.05 -10.35
CA ARG A 318 7.60 -8.88 -11.15
C ARG A 318 8.33 -9.49 -12.33
N TYR A 319 9.20 -8.72 -12.98
CA TYR A 319 10.05 -9.19 -14.07
C TYR A 319 11.54 -9.11 -13.71
N ARG A 320 12.30 -10.13 -14.12
CA ARG A 320 13.76 -10.12 -14.21
C ARG A 320 14.20 -10.96 -15.38
N SER A 321 15.32 -10.56 -15.99
CA SER A 321 15.99 -11.34 -17.03
C SER A 321 17.51 -11.29 -16.88
N TRP A 322 18.19 -12.37 -17.29
CA TRP A 322 19.65 -12.45 -17.31
C TRP A 322 20.20 -12.93 -18.64
N ALA A 323 21.34 -12.38 -19.05
CA ALA A 323 22.11 -12.87 -20.19
C ALA A 323 23.02 -14.04 -19.78
N CYS A 324 22.56 -15.28 -19.98
CA CYS A 324 23.26 -16.48 -19.49
C CYS A 324 24.40 -16.99 -20.38
N THR A 325 24.66 -16.36 -21.53
CA THR A 325 25.70 -16.79 -22.50
C THR A 325 26.83 -15.78 -22.72
N SER A 326 27.04 -14.83 -21.81
CA SER A 326 28.14 -13.87 -21.95
C SER A 326 29.50 -14.51 -21.67
N LEU A 327 30.49 -14.27 -22.55
CA LEU A 327 31.88 -14.58 -22.22
C LEU A 327 32.39 -13.53 -21.22
N PRO A 328 33.15 -13.91 -20.16
CA PRO A 328 33.69 -12.96 -19.18
C PRO A 328 34.50 -11.79 -19.78
N ASP A 329 35.08 -11.99 -20.97
CA ASP A 329 35.83 -10.98 -21.71
C ASP A 329 34.96 -9.82 -22.22
N ASP A 330 33.65 -10.00 -22.35
CA ASP A 330 32.75 -9.00 -22.95
C ASP A 330 32.51 -7.78 -22.03
N ARG A 331 32.56 -7.92 -20.70
CA ARG A 331 32.34 -6.79 -19.77
C ARG A 331 33.52 -5.83 -19.71
N LYS A 332 34.75 -6.37 -19.65
CA LYS A 332 35.97 -5.55 -19.74
C LYS A 332 36.08 -4.89 -21.12
N CYS A 333 35.79 -5.66 -22.17
CA CYS A 333 35.71 -5.14 -23.54
C CYS A 333 34.68 -4.00 -23.67
N LEU A 334 33.52 -4.09 -23.01
CA LEU A 334 32.53 -3.01 -23.02
C LEU A 334 33.04 -1.74 -22.33
N GLN A 335 33.77 -1.87 -21.23
CA GLN A 335 34.39 -0.73 -20.53
C GLN A 335 35.51 -0.10 -21.36
N ASP A 336 36.37 -0.92 -21.96
CA ASP A 336 37.42 -0.45 -22.88
C ASP A 336 36.84 0.22 -24.13
N LYS A 337 35.68 -0.23 -24.63
CA LYS A 337 34.96 0.38 -25.75
C LYS A 337 34.31 1.71 -25.38
N LEU A 338 33.77 1.84 -24.16
CA LEU A 338 33.17 3.09 -23.65
C LEU A 338 34.18 4.24 -23.56
N GLU A 339 35.43 3.91 -23.27
CA GLU A 339 36.56 4.85 -23.23
C GLU A 339 37.35 4.90 -24.55
N GLY A 340 36.92 4.12 -25.55
CA GLY A 340 37.59 3.95 -26.82
C GLY A 340 37.24 5.00 -27.88
N PRO A 341 38.12 5.22 -28.89
CA PRO A 341 37.91 6.25 -29.92
C PRO A 341 36.69 5.99 -30.81
N SER A 342 36.28 4.74 -30.99
CA SER A 342 35.16 4.37 -31.87
C SER A 342 33.80 4.91 -31.43
N LEU A 343 33.55 4.99 -30.12
CA LEU A 343 32.33 5.59 -29.59
C LEU A 343 32.38 7.11 -29.71
N HIS A 344 33.54 7.72 -29.49
CA HIS A 344 33.73 9.15 -29.64
C HIS A 344 33.54 9.63 -31.08
N GLU A 345 33.95 8.84 -32.08
CA GLU A 345 33.74 9.16 -33.50
C GLU A 345 32.26 9.14 -33.90
N ASN A 346 31.46 8.23 -33.33
CA ASN A 346 30.05 8.05 -33.70
C ASN A 346 29.08 8.85 -32.81
N PHE A 347 29.32 8.91 -31.50
CA PHE A 347 28.43 9.52 -30.50
C PHE A 347 28.91 10.90 -30.03
N GLY A 348 30.12 11.33 -30.42
CA GLY A 348 30.71 12.60 -30.00
C GLY A 348 31.39 12.54 -28.63
N SER A 349 31.61 13.70 -28.02
CA SER A 349 32.27 13.77 -26.71
C SER A 349 31.39 13.22 -25.58
N LEU A 350 32.04 12.66 -24.55
CA LEU A 350 31.38 12.11 -23.37
C LEU A 350 30.97 13.26 -22.44
N LEU A 351 29.68 13.32 -22.10
CA LEU A 351 29.06 14.34 -21.25
C LEU A 351 28.74 13.80 -19.83
N LEU A 352 28.48 12.50 -19.69
CA LEU A 352 28.29 11.85 -18.39
C LEU A 352 29.08 10.55 -18.34
N SER A 353 30.08 10.51 -17.47
CA SER A 353 31.00 9.38 -17.30
C SER A 353 30.49 8.33 -16.30
N GLY A 354 29.31 7.76 -16.55
CA GLY A 354 28.73 6.70 -15.72
C GLY A 354 28.19 7.20 -14.37
N ASP A 355 26.88 7.13 -14.18
CA ASP A 355 26.27 7.28 -12.85
C ASP A 355 24.94 6.51 -12.74
N THR A 356 24.51 6.21 -11.53
CA THR A 356 23.32 5.40 -11.27
C THR A 356 22.04 6.17 -11.63
N VAL A 357 21.19 5.51 -12.41
CA VAL A 357 19.84 5.95 -12.76
C VAL A 357 18.86 4.78 -12.61
N HIS A 358 17.56 5.06 -12.64
CA HIS A 358 16.55 4.01 -12.68
C HIS A 358 15.94 3.93 -14.08
N LEU A 359 15.87 2.73 -14.63
CA LEU A 359 15.34 2.38 -15.93
C LEU A 359 13.95 1.75 -15.76
N GLY A 360 12.99 2.19 -16.57
CA GLY A 360 11.65 1.63 -16.55
C GLY A 360 10.92 1.78 -17.87
N CYS A 361 9.74 1.20 -17.88
CA CYS A 361 8.77 1.26 -18.96
C CYS A 361 7.39 1.52 -18.35
N GLY A 362 6.45 2.14 -19.07
CA GLY A 362 5.10 2.43 -18.55
C GLY A 362 4.22 1.22 -18.25
N ARG A 363 4.77 -0.01 -18.23
CA ARG A 363 4.04 -1.26 -17.99
C ARG A 363 4.22 -1.73 -16.55
N THR A 364 3.15 -2.21 -15.95
CA THR A 364 3.06 -2.56 -14.52
C THR A 364 4.01 -3.68 -14.12
N PHE A 365 4.29 -4.64 -15.00
CA PHE A 365 5.24 -5.72 -14.73
C PHE A 365 6.73 -5.30 -14.77
N CYS A 366 7.06 -4.08 -15.25
CA CYS A 366 8.39 -3.46 -15.15
C CYS A 366 8.68 -2.88 -13.74
N LEU A 367 7.75 -3.00 -12.78
CA LEU A 367 7.93 -2.51 -11.41
C LEU A 367 8.56 -3.57 -10.48
N PRO A 368 9.40 -3.14 -9.51
CA PRO A 368 9.97 -1.80 -9.36
C PRO A 368 11.03 -1.53 -10.44
N PRO A 369 11.36 -0.25 -10.73
CA PRO A 369 12.29 0.08 -11.80
C PRO A 369 13.71 -0.46 -11.55
N GLU A 370 14.43 -0.72 -12.63
CA GLU A 370 15.75 -1.36 -12.58
C GLU A 370 16.85 -0.31 -12.36
N GLU A 371 17.79 -0.58 -11.47
CA GLU A 371 18.99 0.26 -11.36
C GLU A 371 19.92 -0.02 -12.57
N ALA A 372 20.38 1.05 -13.22
CA ALA A 372 21.29 1.00 -14.35
C ALA A 372 22.36 2.10 -14.26
N ILE A 373 23.44 1.95 -15.00
CA ILE A 373 24.50 2.96 -15.09
C ILE A 373 24.37 3.69 -16.43
N LEU A 374 24.17 5.01 -16.38
CA LEU A 374 24.02 5.85 -17.57
C LEU A 374 25.34 6.51 -17.97
N TYR A 375 25.68 6.36 -19.24
CA TYR A 375 26.66 7.16 -19.96
C TYR A 375 25.93 8.01 -20.99
N ALA A 376 26.24 9.31 -21.03
CA ALA A 376 25.63 10.23 -21.99
C ALA A 376 26.72 10.86 -22.86
N PHE A 377 26.47 10.88 -24.16
CA PHE A 377 27.32 11.49 -25.18
C PHE A 377 26.54 12.60 -25.90
N GLU A 378 27.24 13.40 -26.72
CA GLU A 378 26.60 14.46 -27.50
C GLU A 378 25.46 13.95 -28.39
N ASN A 379 25.62 12.78 -29.03
CA ASN A 379 24.66 12.25 -30.00
C ASN A 379 23.99 10.95 -29.54
N GLY A 380 24.00 10.60 -28.25
CA GLY A 380 23.28 9.41 -27.78
C GLY A 380 23.59 8.97 -26.35
N LEU A 381 23.01 7.85 -25.96
CA LEU A 381 23.10 7.30 -24.61
C LEU A 381 23.57 5.84 -24.63
N VAL A 382 24.31 5.45 -23.60
CA VAL A 382 24.62 4.05 -23.30
C VAL A 382 24.17 3.74 -21.88
N ILE A 383 23.28 2.77 -21.75
CA ILE A 383 22.71 2.35 -20.46
C ILE A 383 23.23 0.95 -20.16
N ILE A 384 24.01 0.79 -19.10
CA ILE A 384 24.53 -0.51 -18.68
C ILE A 384 23.61 -1.09 -17.60
N CYS A 385 23.00 -2.23 -17.93
CA CYS A 385 22.21 -3.04 -17.02
C CYS A 385 23.05 -4.24 -16.55
N PRO A 386 23.33 -4.38 -15.24
CA PRO A 386 24.17 -5.45 -14.72
C PRO A 386 23.73 -6.87 -15.09
N GLN A 387 22.44 -7.08 -15.37
CA GLN A 387 21.84 -8.40 -15.57
C GLN A 387 21.91 -8.89 -17.03
N TYR A 388 21.75 -7.99 -18.00
CA TYR A 388 21.59 -8.37 -19.41
C TYR A 388 22.44 -7.58 -20.41
N GLY A 389 23.29 -6.65 -19.95
CA GLY A 389 24.27 -5.96 -20.79
C GLY A 389 23.94 -4.50 -21.04
N ALA A 390 24.34 -3.97 -22.20
CA ALA A 390 24.20 -2.55 -22.52
C ALA A 390 23.11 -2.29 -23.57
N ILE A 391 22.34 -1.22 -23.36
CA ILE A 391 21.43 -0.64 -24.35
C ILE A 391 22.13 0.59 -24.93
N ILE A 392 22.39 0.58 -26.23
CA ILE A 392 23.05 1.69 -26.94
C ILE A 392 22.03 2.38 -27.82
N LEU A 393 21.70 3.63 -27.48
CA LEU A 393 20.67 4.41 -28.15
C LEU A 393 21.29 5.65 -28.79
N HIS A 394 21.54 5.56 -30.09
CA HIS A 394 22.00 6.71 -30.89
C HIS A 394 20.85 7.70 -31.13
N GLY A 395 21.17 8.99 -31.23
CA GLY A 395 20.20 10.08 -31.37
C GLY A 395 19.32 9.96 -32.61
N ILE A 396 19.81 9.32 -33.68
CA ILE A 396 19.01 9.03 -34.89
C ILE A 396 17.80 8.14 -34.61
N HIS A 397 17.85 7.32 -33.55
CA HIS A 397 16.76 6.44 -33.16
C HIS A 397 15.81 7.11 -32.16
N ILE A 398 16.13 8.31 -31.68
CA ILE A 398 15.29 9.07 -30.75
C ILE A 398 14.39 10.00 -31.56
N ARG A 399 13.07 9.81 -31.49
CA ARG A 399 12.08 10.69 -32.11
C ARG A 399 11.88 11.96 -31.30
N THR A 400 11.68 11.81 -30.00
CA THR A 400 11.47 12.89 -29.05
C THR A 400 12.08 12.52 -27.71
N ALA A 401 12.53 13.53 -26.97
CA ALA A 401 12.96 13.40 -25.59
C ALA A 401 12.18 14.39 -24.74
N GLU A 402 11.44 13.89 -23.75
CA GLU A 402 10.65 14.72 -22.84
C GLU A 402 11.25 14.71 -21.45
N PHE A 403 11.43 15.89 -20.87
CA PHE A 403 12.03 16.06 -19.56
C PHE A 403 11.02 16.66 -18.59
N TYR A 404 10.81 15.98 -17.47
CA TYR A 404 9.97 16.42 -16.35
C TYR A 404 10.78 16.47 -15.06
N ASP A 405 10.67 17.56 -14.31
CA ASP A 405 11.32 17.73 -12.99
C ASP A 405 10.40 18.40 -11.95
N GLY A 406 9.11 18.56 -12.26
CA GLY A 406 8.12 19.17 -11.37
C GLY A 406 8.50 20.55 -10.83
N ASP A 407 9.32 21.31 -11.57
CA ASP A 407 9.86 22.62 -11.18
C ASP A 407 10.57 22.65 -9.80
N SER A 408 11.08 21.50 -9.32
CA SER A 408 11.67 21.39 -7.98
C SER A 408 12.90 20.49 -7.96
N SER A 409 13.96 20.95 -7.29
CA SER A 409 15.19 20.18 -7.08
C SER A 409 15.05 19.01 -6.10
N ASN A 410 13.85 18.79 -5.55
CA ASN A 410 13.51 17.69 -4.65
C ASN A 410 12.55 16.68 -5.30
N THR A 411 12.23 16.84 -6.58
CA THR A 411 11.37 15.95 -7.36
C THR A 411 12.21 15.04 -8.24
N VAL A 412 11.89 13.73 -8.25
CA VAL A 412 12.54 12.76 -9.13
C VAL A 412 12.32 13.21 -10.58
N ALA A 413 13.42 13.44 -11.29
CA ALA A 413 13.33 13.89 -12.67
C ALA A 413 13.18 12.70 -13.62
N LEU A 414 12.39 12.87 -14.67
CA LEU A 414 12.11 11.89 -15.70
C LEU A 414 12.66 12.37 -17.03
N LEU A 415 13.32 11.48 -17.76
CA LEU A 415 13.63 11.63 -19.17
C LEU A 415 12.92 10.51 -19.93
N VAL A 416 11.84 10.86 -20.63
CA VAL A 416 11.04 9.96 -21.44
C VAL A 416 11.54 10.03 -22.88
N LEU A 417 12.12 8.95 -23.36
CA LEU A 417 12.72 8.83 -24.68
C LEU A 417 11.78 8.05 -25.59
N GLN A 418 11.22 8.68 -26.60
CA GLN A 418 10.46 7.97 -27.62
C GLN A 418 11.40 7.49 -28.72
N TYR A 419 11.54 6.18 -28.89
CA TYR A 419 12.41 5.57 -29.90
C TYR A 419 11.65 5.24 -31.19
N GLN A 420 12.40 5.07 -32.28
CA GLN A 420 11.88 4.57 -33.55
C GLN A 420 11.61 3.07 -33.44
N SER A 421 10.53 2.57 -34.04
CA SER A 421 10.17 1.14 -34.02
C SER A 421 11.26 0.23 -34.61
N THR A 422 12.16 0.75 -35.45
CA THR A 422 13.34 0.03 -35.96
C THR A 422 14.36 -0.30 -34.88
N PHE A 423 14.26 0.33 -33.70
CA PHE A 423 15.13 0.08 -32.56
C PHE A 423 14.69 -1.11 -31.70
N ILE A 424 13.45 -1.59 -31.85
CA ILE A 424 12.88 -2.69 -31.06
C ILE A 424 13.79 -3.95 -31.00
N PRO A 425 14.43 -4.40 -32.11
CA PRO A 425 15.29 -5.59 -32.08
C PRO A 425 16.53 -5.45 -31.18
N PHE A 426 16.91 -4.24 -30.81
CA PHE A 426 18.07 -3.94 -29.96
C PHE A 426 17.68 -3.72 -28.49
N LEU A 427 16.39 -3.83 -28.17
CA LEU A 427 15.86 -3.60 -26.84
C LEU A 427 15.40 -4.92 -26.21
N PRO A 428 15.65 -5.17 -24.92
CA PRO A 428 15.05 -6.26 -24.19
C PRO A 428 13.52 -6.23 -24.25
N PHE A 429 12.90 -7.41 -24.37
CA PHE A 429 11.46 -7.52 -24.56
C PHE A 429 10.64 -6.82 -23.46
N HIS A 430 11.08 -6.87 -22.20
CA HIS A 430 10.29 -6.25 -21.12
C HIS A 430 10.16 -4.74 -21.26
N LEU A 431 11.09 -4.10 -21.97
CA LEU A 431 11.06 -2.68 -22.26
C LEU A 431 10.28 -2.35 -23.54
N HIS A 432 9.77 -3.37 -24.27
CA HIS A 432 8.87 -3.18 -25.41
C HIS A 432 7.50 -2.71 -24.91
N ASN A 433 6.99 -1.65 -25.54
CA ASN A 433 5.68 -1.07 -25.26
C ASN A 433 5.10 -0.40 -26.50
N GLU A 434 3.78 -0.20 -26.51
CA GLU A 434 3.04 0.35 -27.65
C GLU A 434 3.46 1.79 -27.99
N ASP A 435 3.86 2.56 -26.97
CA ASP A 435 4.27 3.97 -27.13
C ASP A 435 5.71 4.12 -27.68
N CYS A 436 6.47 3.02 -27.78
CA CYS A 436 7.89 3.00 -28.08
C CYS A 436 8.70 3.94 -27.16
N GLN A 437 8.44 3.88 -25.86
CA GLN A 437 9.05 4.76 -24.86
C GLN A 437 10.05 4.04 -23.95
N LEU A 438 11.11 4.73 -23.57
CA LEU A 438 12.04 4.33 -22.51
C LEU A 438 12.10 5.42 -21.46
N ILE A 439 11.97 5.07 -20.18
CA ILE A 439 11.91 6.04 -19.09
C ILE A 439 13.19 5.93 -18.25
N LEU A 440 13.95 7.01 -18.18
CA LEU A 440 15.10 7.17 -17.29
C LEU A 440 14.73 8.10 -16.15
N MET A 441 15.01 7.70 -14.92
CA MET A 441 14.61 8.43 -13.72
C MET A 441 15.84 8.75 -12.87
N PHE A 442 15.93 10.01 -12.46
CA PHE A 442 17.09 10.59 -11.83
C PHE A 442 16.75 11.01 -10.41
N THR A 443 17.47 10.41 -9.45
CA THR A 443 17.31 10.80 -8.04
C THR A 443 17.72 12.26 -7.87
N PRO A 444 16.92 13.08 -7.16
CA PRO A 444 17.21 14.50 -7.01
C PRO A 444 18.55 14.73 -6.31
N LYS A 445 19.31 15.72 -6.79
CA LYS A 445 20.66 16.09 -6.31
C LYS A 445 21.77 15.05 -6.57
N SER A 446 21.48 13.94 -7.25
CA SER A 446 22.50 12.99 -7.73
C SER A 446 23.48 13.67 -8.71
N LYS A 447 24.65 13.04 -8.91
CA LYS A 447 25.63 13.52 -9.90
C LYS A 447 25.01 13.41 -11.32
N ALA A 448 24.27 12.36 -11.60
CA ALA A 448 23.55 12.10 -12.84
C ALA A 448 22.56 13.23 -13.14
N TYR A 449 21.72 13.59 -12.17
CA TYR A 449 20.77 14.70 -12.32
C TYR A 449 21.47 16.02 -12.66
N LYS A 450 22.54 16.35 -11.93
CA LYS A 450 23.28 17.59 -12.14
C LYS A 450 23.89 17.67 -13.54
N HIS A 451 24.58 16.63 -13.98
CA HIS A 451 25.24 16.59 -15.30
C HIS A 451 24.22 16.48 -16.44
N LEU A 452 23.11 15.75 -16.24
CA LEU A 452 22.00 15.73 -17.19
C LEU A 452 21.54 17.16 -17.46
N PHE A 453 21.26 17.93 -16.41
CA PHE A 453 20.76 19.29 -16.54
C PHE A 453 21.81 20.27 -17.10
N SER A 454 23.05 20.25 -16.58
CA SER A 454 24.07 21.24 -16.92
C SER A 454 24.77 20.98 -18.25
N GLU A 455 24.93 19.72 -18.64
CA GLU A 455 25.75 19.33 -19.80
C GLU A 455 24.91 18.70 -20.90
N VAL A 456 24.20 17.60 -20.60
CA VAL A 456 23.49 16.80 -21.60
C VAL A 456 22.33 17.58 -22.24
N LEU A 457 21.37 18.02 -21.43
CA LEU A 457 20.19 18.74 -21.94
C LEU A 457 20.55 20.11 -22.53
N HIS A 458 21.59 20.75 -22.01
CA HIS A 458 22.09 22.01 -22.56
C HIS A 458 22.61 21.81 -23.99
N LYS A 459 23.42 20.78 -24.21
CA LYS A 459 23.92 20.41 -25.54
C LYS A 459 22.81 20.00 -26.49
N TRP A 460 21.89 19.13 -26.05
CA TRP A 460 20.78 18.64 -26.88
C TRP A 460 19.74 19.70 -27.27
N ARG A 461 19.74 20.85 -26.60
CA ARG A 461 18.91 22.01 -26.99
C ARG A 461 19.61 22.94 -27.99
N ALA A 462 20.94 22.95 -28.00
CA ALA A 462 21.73 23.89 -28.77
C ALA A 462 22.05 23.38 -30.20
N ASP A 463 22.14 22.06 -30.38
CA ASP A 463 22.57 21.44 -31.63
C ASP A 463 21.38 20.90 -32.45
N SER A 464 21.37 21.18 -33.76
CA SER A 464 20.32 20.72 -34.67
C SER A 464 20.34 19.21 -34.93
N ASP A 465 21.51 18.58 -34.81
CA ASP A 465 21.72 17.16 -35.12
C ASP A 465 21.50 16.24 -33.89
N SER A 466 21.25 16.86 -32.72
CA SER A 466 21.01 16.17 -31.45
C SER A 466 19.52 15.86 -31.20
N PRO A 467 19.19 14.96 -30.25
CA PRO A 467 17.80 14.65 -29.92
C PRO A 467 17.05 15.89 -29.42
N LYS A 468 15.91 16.23 -30.05
CA LYS A 468 15.11 17.38 -29.64
C LYS A 468 14.48 17.15 -28.27
N VAL A 469 14.96 17.87 -27.26
CA VAL A 469 14.44 17.82 -25.89
C VAL A 469 13.35 18.86 -25.68
N ARG A 470 12.19 18.41 -25.18
CA ARG A 470 11.09 19.26 -24.72
C ARG A 470 10.95 19.14 -23.20
N ARG A 471 10.88 20.27 -22.49
CA ARG A 471 10.47 20.28 -21.08
C ARG A 471 8.95 20.22 -21.01
N VAL A 472 8.41 19.38 -20.13
CA VAL A 472 6.97 19.23 -19.91
C VAL A 472 6.61 19.62 -18.48
N ASP A 473 5.52 20.37 -18.32
CA ASP A 473 5.07 20.87 -17.02
C ASP A 473 4.25 19.81 -16.27
N THR A 474 3.55 18.95 -17.01
CA THR A 474 2.74 17.85 -16.47
C THR A 474 3.40 16.51 -16.72
N MET A 475 3.41 15.64 -15.71
CA MET A 475 3.92 14.29 -15.82
C MET A 475 3.04 13.44 -16.77
N PRO A 476 3.61 12.62 -17.66
CA PRO A 476 2.84 11.67 -18.47
C PRO A 476 2.13 10.62 -17.61
N ASP A 477 0.88 10.29 -17.94
CA ASP A 477 0.02 9.40 -17.14
C ASP A 477 0.63 8.01 -16.94
N ASN A 478 1.26 7.46 -17.99
CA ASN A 478 1.92 6.15 -17.98
C ASN A 478 3.20 6.09 -17.11
N CYS A 479 3.69 7.25 -16.63
CA CYS A 479 4.85 7.34 -15.75
C CYS A 479 4.47 7.52 -14.26
N SER A 480 3.19 7.76 -13.96
CA SER A 480 2.71 8.15 -12.63
C SER A 480 3.08 7.16 -11.53
N LEU A 481 2.91 5.86 -11.80
CA LEU A 481 3.16 4.79 -10.83
C LEU A 481 4.66 4.62 -10.55
N LEU A 482 5.48 4.62 -11.60
CA LEU A 482 6.96 4.57 -11.50
C LEU A 482 7.52 5.78 -10.73
N HIS A 483 7.10 6.98 -11.13
CA HIS A 483 7.53 8.22 -10.49
C HIS A 483 7.06 8.27 -9.03
N GLY A 484 5.80 7.92 -8.75
CA GLY A 484 5.25 7.88 -7.40
C GLY A 484 6.05 6.99 -6.46
N LEU A 485 6.41 5.78 -6.92
CA LEU A 485 7.23 4.84 -6.15
C LEU A 485 8.62 5.41 -5.82
N LEU A 486 9.35 5.92 -6.81
CA LEU A 486 10.69 6.48 -6.57
C LEU A 486 10.65 7.79 -5.78
N GLN A 487 9.65 8.64 -6.01
CA GLN A 487 9.47 9.88 -5.26
C GLN A 487 9.18 9.59 -3.79
N HIS A 488 8.36 8.58 -3.50
CA HIS A 488 8.09 8.14 -2.13
C HIS A 488 9.37 7.62 -1.44
N GLN A 489 10.13 6.75 -2.12
CA GLN A 489 11.42 6.25 -1.62
C GLN A 489 12.40 7.39 -1.33
N TYR A 490 12.50 8.37 -2.23
CA TYR A 490 13.35 9.55 -2.04
C TYR A 490 12.89 10.42 -0.86
N SER A 491 11.59 10.67 -0.74
CA SER A 491 11.00 11.50 0.32
C SER A 491 11.23 10.89 1.69
N LEU A 492 11.06 9.57 1.80
CA LEU A 492 11.43 8.83 3.01
C LEU A 492 12.95 8.82 3.23
N GLY A 493 13.74 8.76 2.16
CA GLY A 493 15.21 8.75 2.17
C GLY A 493 15.87 9.97 2.80
N THR A 494 15.35 11.17 2.50
CA THR A 494 16.02 12.47 2.72
C THR A 494 15.83 13.14 4.08
N GLY A 495 15.02 12.57 4.98
CA GLY A 495 14.81 13.10 6.33
C GLY A 495 15.98 12.81 7.29
N THR A 496 16.36 13.81 8.10
CA THR A 496 17.39 13.69 9.17
C THR A 496 16.85 13.08 10.46
N LYS A 497 15.54 12.81 10.55
CA LYS A 497 14.91 12.19 11.73
C LYS A 497 15.18 10.69 11.78
N VAL A 498 15.37 10.14 12.98
CA VAL A 498 15.43 8.70 13.21
C VAL A 498 14.14 8.07 12.68
N LYS A 499 14.26 7.22 11.65
CA LYS A 499 13.11 6.60 11.00
C LYS A 499 12.55 5.47 11.87
N THR A 500 11.25 5.45 12.07
CA THR A 500 10.55 4.34 12.75
C THR A 500 10.67 3.05 11.93
N ALA A 501 10.40 1.90 12.55
CA ALA A 501 10.40 0.63 11.85
C ALA A 501 9.35 0.61 10.72
N LEU A 502 8.15 1.13 10.98
CA LEU A 502 7.10 1.30 9.98
C LEU A 502 7.53 2.19 8.81
N GLN A 503 8.19 3.34 9.07
CA GLN A 503 8.68 4.22 8.01
C GLN A 503 9.72 3.54 7.09
N LYS A 504 10.55 2.65 7.64
CA LYS A 504 11.49 1.86 6.83
C LYS A 504 10.74 0.82 5.98
N ALA A 505 9.74 0.16 6.56
CA ALA A 505 8.94 -0.84 5.87
C ALA A 505 7.94 -0.24 4.85
N ALA A 506 7.59 1.05 5.01
CA ALA A 506 6.77 1.81 4.07
C ALA A 506 7.54 2.25 2.81
N ALA A 507 8.87 2.27 2.82
CA ALA A 507 9.68 2.66 1.66
C ALA A 507 9.39 1.82 0.40
N PRO A 508 9.30 0.48 0.50
CA PRO A 508 8.89 -0.36 -0.63
C PRO A 508 7.37 -0.38 -0.90
N LEU A 509 6.54 0.27 -0.07
CA LEU A 509 5.08 0.18 -0.12
C LEU A 509 4.46 1.61 -0.11
N PRO A 510 4.36 2.28 -1.28
CA PRO A 510 4.01 3.70 -1.36
C PRO A 510 2.62 4.05 -0.80
N HIS A 511 1.68 3.10 -0.81
CA HIS A 511 0.31 3.30 -0.34
C HIS A 511 0.05 2.78 1.08
N LEU A 512 1.08 2.35 1.82
CA LEU A 512 0.90 1.74 3.15
C LEU A 512 0.17 2.66 4.14
N ASN A 513 0.54 3.94 4.22
CA ASN A 513 -0.06 4.85 5.21
C ASN A 513 -1.54 5.13 4.91
N SER A 514 -1.87 5.47 3.67
CA SER A 514 -3.26 5.68 3.25
C SER A 514 -4.09 4.41 3.38
N PHE A 515 -3.48 3.24 3.14
CA PHE A 515 -4.13 1.96 3.34
C PHE A 515 -4.38 1.67 4.82
N LEU A 516 -3.43 1.98 5.73
CA LEU A 516 -3.63 1.81 7.17
C LEU A 516 -4.76 2.70 7.71
N GLU A 517 -4.90 3.92 7.20
CA GLU A 517 -6.02 4.82 7.51
C GLU A 517 -7.36 4.20 7.08
N HIS A 518 -7.44 3.69 5.85
CA HIS A 518 -8.63 3.01 5.34
C HIS A 518 -8.95 1.72 6.10
N LEU A 519 -7.94 0.89 6.37
CA LEU A 519 -8.05 -0.36 7.12
C LEU A 519 -8.49 -0.11 8.56
N ALA A 520 -8.02 0.96 9.20
CA ALA A 520 -8.44 1.31 10.55
C ALA A 520 -9.95 1.55 10.62
N VAL A 521 -10.51 2.26 9.64
CA VAL A 521 -11.95 2.50 9.54
C VAL A 521 -12.69 1.20 9.23
N SER A 522 -12.20 0.43 8.26
CA SER A 522 -12.78 -0.86 7.86
C SER A 522 -12.84 -1.89 9.01
N SER A 523 -11.87 -1.82 9.93
CA SER A 523 -11.74 -2.75 11.06
C SER A 523 -12.74 -2.48 12.20
N ILE A 524 -13.34 -1.30 12.28
CA ILE A 524 -14.22 -0.90 13.41
C ILE A 524 -15.60 -1.53 13.31
N GLY A 525 -16.08 -1.85 12.10
CA GLY A 525 -17.44 -2.37 11.94
C GLY A 525 -17.85 -2.58 10.49
N TRP A 526 -19.13 -2.87 10.29
CA TRP A 526 -19.75 -3.05 8.96
C TRP A 526 -20.94 -2.10 8.75
N GLU A 527 -21.02 -1.07 9.58
CA GLU A 527 -22.02 -0.02 9.47
C GLU A 527 -21.67 0.93 8.33
N SER A 528 -22.70 1.47 7.67
CA SER A 528 -22.52 2.38 6.55
C SER A 528 -22.22 3.80 7.03
N ILE A 529 -21.20 4.43 6.44
CA ILE A 529 -20.77 5.80 6.72
C ILE A 529 -21.37 6.73 5.67
N PRO A 530 -21.97 7.87 6.05
CA PRO A 530 -22.45 8.86 5.07
C PRO A 530 -21.33 9.35 4.14
N GLU A 531 -21.64 9.52 2.86
CA GLU A 531 -20.67 9.99 1.85
C GLU A 531 -20.05 11.37 2.19
N SER A 532 -20.78 12.23 2.90
CA SER A 532 -20.26 13.52 3.38
C SER A 532 -19.12 13.39 4.37
N ASP A 533 -19.05 12.26 5.10
CA ASP A 533 -18.19 12.11 6.27
C ASP A 533 -16.94 11.29 5.95
N ILE A 534 -16.92 10.58 4.82
CA ILE A 534 -15.83 9.65 4.46
C ILE A 534 -14.47 10.33 4.43
N ALA A 535 -14.37 11.55 3.88
CA ALA A 535 -13.12 12.29 3.81
C ALA A 535 -12.61 12.68 5.21
N MET A 536 -13.52 13.03 6.13
CA MET A 536 -13.16 13.36 7.51
C MET A 536 -12.71 12.11 8.27
N VAL A 537 -13.43 11.01 8.09
CA VAL A 537 -13.14 9.71 8.71
C VAL A 537 -11.78 9.15 8.26
N LEU A 538 -11.42 9.35 6.99
CA LEU A 538 -10.11 8.99 6.44
C LEU A 538 -9.01 10.04 6.71
N GLY A 539 -9.30 11.11 7.46
CA GLY A 539 -8.31 12.16 7.78
C GLY A 539 -7.92 13.06 6.59
N GLN A 540 -8.67 12.99 5.48
CA GLN A 540 -8.43 13.74 4.23
C GLN A 540 -9.20 15.06 4.16
N GLY A 541 -10.19 15.26 5.02
CA GLY A 541 -11.04 16.45 5.04
C GLY A 541 -10.38 17.65 5.70
N THR A 542 -10.22 18.75 4.98
CA THR A 542 -10.17 20.08 5.58
C THR A 542 -11.58 20.49 5.98
N SER A 543 -11.80 20.86 7.24
CA SER A 543 -13.10 21.35 7.72
C SER A 543 -13.66 22.40 6.78
N THR A 544 -14.69 22.06 6.00
CA THR A 544 -15.45 23.05 5.25
C THR A 544 -16.25 23.84 6.26
N GLU A 545 -15.75 25.04 6.60
CA GLU A 545 -16.45 26.05 7.38
C GLU A 545 -17.70 26.51 6.62
N THR A 546 -18.79 25.73 6.67
CA THR A 546 -20.13 26.24 6.37
C THR A 546 -20.74 26.79 7.67
N GLU A 547 -20.09 27.80 8.25
CA GLU A 547 -20.50 28.42 9.53
C GLU A 547 -21.64 29.46 9.40
N THR A 548 -22.29 29.60 8.24
CA THR A 548 -23.09 30.81 7.98
C THR A 548 -24.50 30.82 8.58
N ASP A 549 -25.07 29.68 9.03
CA ASP A 549 -26.46 29.60 9.52
C ASP A 549 -26.66 29.07 10.96
N ILE A 550 -25.58 28.87 11.72
CA ILE A 550 -25.67 28.35 13.10
C ILE A 550 -26.21 29.45 14.04
N GLU A 551 -27.41 29.29 14.60
CA GLU A 551 -28.03 30.25 15.53
C GLU A 551 -27.77 29.90 17.01
N ILE A 552 -27.60 28.61 17.32
CA ILE A 552 -27.35 28.10 18.68
C ILE A 552 -26.05 27.28 18.69
N VAL A 553 -25.17 27.61 19.62
CA VAL A 553 -23.94 26.84 19.89
C VAL A 553 -24.03 26.26 21.30
N VAL A 554 -23.98 24.93 21.41
CA VAL A 554 -24.07 24.18 22.66
C VAL A 554 -22.68 23.79 23.16
N THR A 555 -22.34 24.20 24.37
CA THR A 555 -21.21 23.68 25.14
C THR A 555 -21.74 22.68 26.16
N ILE A 556 -21.26 21.45 26.09
CA ILE A 556 -21.63 20.36 26.99
C ILE A 556 -20.63 20.32 28.15
N LEU A 557 -21.13 20.38 29.37
CA LEU A 557 -20.38 20.17 30.61
C LEU A 557 -20.80 18.83 31.22
N SER A 558 -19.85 17.90 31.30
CA SER A 558 -20.05 16.58 31.91
C SER A 558 -19.07 16.34 33.05
N GLY A 559 -19.30 15.28 33.82
CA GLY A 559 -18.49 14.91 34.96
C GLY A 559 -19.25 13.97 35.90
N VAL A 560 -18.53 13.03 36.49
CA VAL A 560 -19.09 12.13 37.51
C VAL A 560 -19.62 12.91 38.72
N PRO A 561 -20.56 12.37 39.50
CA PRO A 561 -21.01 12.99 40.74
C PRO A 561 -19.83 13.34 41.66
N GLY A 562 -19.77 14.59 42.12
CA GLY A 562 -18.67 15.11 42.93
C GLY A 562 -17.52 15.76 42.14
N SER A 563 -17.55 15.75 40.81
CA SER A 563 -16.56 16.39 39.93
C SER A 563 -16.54 17.93 39.93
N HIS A 564 -17.33 18.58 40.78
CA HIS A 564 -17.49 20.05 40.80
C HIS A 564 -17.97 20.71 39.48
N GLN A 565 -18.55 19.96 38.53
CA GLN A 565 -19.07 20.50 37.27
C GLN A 565 -20.10 21.64 37.43
N GLN A 566 -20.88 21.62 38.52
CA GLN A 566 -21.87 22.65 38.81
C GLN A 566 -21.19 23.98 39.18
N ASN A 567 -20.14 23.93 40.01
CA ASN A 567 -19.33 25.10 40.37
C ASN A 567 -18.67 25.69 39.12
N MET A 568 -18.12 24.84 38.26
CA MET A 568 -17.53 25.25 36.99
C MET A 568 -18.55 26.01 36.11
N CYS A 569 -19.77 25.51 36.00
CA CYS A 569 -20.84 26.18 35.25
C CYS A 569 -21.17 27.56 35.85
N ASP A 570 -21.26 27.65 37.18
CA ASP A 570 -21.58 28.91 37.86
C ASP A 570 -20.44 29.94 37.68
N VAL A 571 -19.18 29.51 37.73
CA VAL A 571 -17.99 30.33 37.47
C VAL A 571 -17.97 30.83 36.02
N LEU A 572 -18.14 29.95 35.03
CA LEU A 572 -18.19 30.31 33.62
C LEU A 572 -19.31 31.33 33.32
N THR A 573 -20.49 31.11 33.90
CA THR A 573 -21.62 32.04 33.77
C THR A 573 -21.28 33.39 34.40
N SER A 574 -20.58 33.40 35.55
CA SER A 574 -20.20 34.62 36.26
C SER A 574 -19.11 35.44 35.56
N LEU A 575 -18.14 34.79 34.90
CA LEU A 575 -17.04 35.44 34.17
C LEU A 575 -17.50 36.03 32.83
N SER A 576 -18.57 35.49 32.25
CA SER A 576 -19.08 35.87 30.92
C SER A 576 -19.80 37.24 30.85
N LYS A 577 -19.82 38.01 31.95
CA LYS A 577 -20.74 39.15 32.18
C LYS A 577 -20.62 40.34 31.22
N GLU A 578 -19.61 40.43 30.36
CA GLU A 578 -19.41 41.63 29.51
C GLU A 578 -19.51 41.42 27.98
N GLN A 579 -19.39 40.19 27.44
CA GLN A 579 -19.39 40.03 25.96
C GLN A 579 -20.17 38.83 25.38
N ASN A 580 -20.49 37.77 26.15
CA ASN A 580 -21.16 36.56 25.64
C ASN A 580 -22.09 35.95 26.71
N ARG A 581 -23.40 36.28 26.70
CA ARG A 581 -24.35 35.76 27.71
C ARG A 581 -24.73 34.30 27.42
N TYR A 582 -24.40 33.40 28.34
CA TYR A 582 -24.79 31.98 28.26
C TYR A 582 -26.24 31.73 28.71
N VAL A 583 -26.93 30.80 28.04
CA VAL A 583 -28.18 30.19 28.49
C VAL A 583 -27.84 28.84 29.13
N VAL A 584 -28.09 28.69 30.43
CA VAL A 584 -27.79 27.43 31.14
C VAL A 584 -29.00 26.51 31.11
N LEU A 585 -28.81 25.31 30.57
CA LEU A 585 -29.80 24.23 30.56
C LEU A 585 -29.41 23.17 31.60
N LYS A 586 -30.28 22.96 32.59
CA LYS A 586 -30.11 21.95 33.63
C LYS A 586 -31.19 20.87 33.50
N PRO A 587 -30.94 19.62 33.92
CA PRO A 587 -31.96 18.56 34.03
C PRO A 587 -33.10 18.99 34.96
N SER A 588 -34.31 18.47 34.75
CA SER A 588 -35.44 18.75 35.64
C SER A 588 -35.18 18.15 37.04
N VAL A 589 -35.56 18.88 38.09
CA VAL A 589 -35.31 18.49 39.49
C VAL A 589 -36.15 17.27 39.91
N ASP A 590 -37.27 17.02 39.21
CA ASP A 590 -38.24 15.96 39.53
C ASP A 590 -38.05 14.66 38.73
N SER A 591 -37.24 14.67 37.67
CA SER A 591 -36.90 13.46 36.93
C SER A 591 -35.85 12.66 37.71
N SER A 592 -35.92 11.33 37.65
CA SER A 592 -34.83 10.44 38.07
C SER A 592 -33.48 11.01 37.61
N GLN A 593 -32.38 10.79 38.35
CA GLN A 593 -31.03 11.29 38.02
C GLN A 593 -30.45 10.78 36.67
N GLN A 594 -31.31 10.26 35.80
CA GLN A 594 -31.01 9.67 34.52
C GLN A 594 -31.34 10.65 33.39
N PHE A 595 -30.43 10.75 32.42
CA PHE A 595 -30.61 11.58 31.23
C PHE A 595 -31.82 11.15 30.40
N GLN A 596 -32.60 12.13 29.93
CA GLN A 596 -33.72 11.94 29.02
C GLN A 596 -33.52 12.80 27.75
N PRO A 597 -33.34 12.18 26.56
CA PRO A 597 -33.14 12.91 25.31
C PRO A 597 -34.25 13.92 24.97
N LEU A 598 -35.51 13.59 25.28
CA LEU A 598 -36.67 14.44 24.98
C LEU A 598 -36.64 15.78 25.74
N ASP A 599 -36.08 15.81 26.95
CA ASP A 599 -36.02 17.02 27.78
C ASP A 599 -35.07 18.07 27.19
N ILE A 600 -33.86 17.65 26.81
CA ILE A 600 -32.89 18.54 26.16
C ILE A 600 -33.41 19.00 24.79
N GLN A 601 -34.02 18.11 24.01
CA GLN A 601 -34.61 18.45 22.71
C GLN A 601 -35.73 19.50 22.84
N ALA A 602 -36.63 19.33 23.80
CA ALA A 602 -37.67 20.33 24.08
C ALA A 602 -37.10 21.69 24.50
N LYS A 603 -36.04 21.69 25.34
CA LYS A 603 -35.35 22.90 25.79
C LYS A 603 -34.60 23.61 24.67
N LEU A 604 -33.95 22.88 23.77
CA LEU A 604 -33.27 23.46 22.59
C LEU A 604 -34.28 24.10 21.64
N LYS A 605 -35.39 23.41 21.33
CA LYS A 605 -36.48 23.98 20.53
C LYS A 605 -37.06 25.25 21.15
N ALA A 606 -37.27 25.27 22.47
CA ALA A 606 -37.72 26.46 23.18
C ALA A 606 -36.69 27.61 23.08
N THR A 607 -35.41 27.30 23.19
CA THR A 607 -34.30 28.27 23.10
C THR A 607 -34.23 28.90 21.70
N LEU A 608 -34.39 28.10 20.65
CA LEU A 608 -34.41 28.58 19.26
C LEU A 608 -35.59 29.53 18.99
N ASN A 609 -36.77 29.15 19.47
CA ASN A 609 -37.96 29.99 19.35
C ASN A 609 -37.79 31.35 20.05
N VAL A 610 -37.14 31.37 21.22
CA VAL A 610 -36.82 32.60 21.94
C VAL A 610 -35.78 33.44 21.18
N HIS A 611 -34.73 32.80 20.63
CA HIS A 611 -33.73 33.48 19.81
C HIS A 611 -34.37 34.17 18.61
N ARG A 612 -35.20 33.45 17.83
CA ARG A 612 -35.86 33.99 16.63
C ARG A 612 -36.83 35.12 16.94
N ARG A 613 -37.61 35.03 18.02
CA ARG A 613 -38.48 36.14 18.47
C ARG A 613 -37.68 37.41 18.77
N ARG A 614 -36.48 37.28 19.34
CA ARG A 614 -35.57 38.42 19.58
C ARG A 614 -34.93 38.95 18.31
N LYS A 615 -34.54 38.06 17.39
CA LYS A 615 -33.99 38.42 16.06
C LYS A 615 -35.01 39.24 15.24
N GLN A 616 -36.29 38.85 15.26
CA GLN A 616 -37.39 39.58 14.61
C GLN A 616 -37.67 40.95 15.23
N ALA A 617 -37.32 41.17 16.50
CA ALA A 617 -37.47 42.45 17.19
C ALA A 617 -36.36 43.48 16.86
N GLN A 618 -35.67 43.33 15.72
CA GLN A 618 -34.59 44.20 15.21
C GLN A 618 -33.39 44.39 16.15
N MET A 619 -33.10 43.42 17.02
CA MET A 619 -31.83 43.39 17.76
C MET A 619 -30.81 42.56 16.97
N ALA A 620 -29.73 43.21 16.50
CA ALA A 620 -28.58 42.51 15.92
C ALA A 620 -27.96 41.60 17.00
N LEU A 621 -28.21 40.30 16.92
CA LEU A 621 -27.80 39.33 17.92
C LEU A 621 -26.74 38.39 17.34
N LYS A 622 -25.65 38.24 18.09
CA LYS A 622 -24.71 37.11 17.94
C LYS A 622 -25.44 35.79 18.25
N ASN A 623 -24.84 34.69 17.82
CA ASN A 623 -25.33 33.33 18.09
C ASN A 623 -25.57 33.12 19.59
N THR A 624 -26.64 32.39 19.93
CA THR A 624 -26.96 32.07 21.33
C THR A 624 -26.03 30.96 21.81
N ARG A 625 -25.28 31.22 22.89
CA ARG A 625 -24.44 30.19 23.52
C ARG A 625 -25.20 29.49 24.64
N VAL A 626 -25.26 28.18 24.58
CA VAL A 626 -25.94 27.32 25.55
C VAL A 626 -24.91 26.54 26.34
N LEU A 627 -25.04 26.50 27.67
CA LEU A 627 -24.29 25.59 28.54
C LEU A 627 -25.23 24.50 29.02
N TYR A 628 -25.01 23.26 28.59
CA TYR A 628 -25.79 22.11 29.03
C TYR A 628 -25.02 21.32 30.10
N ILE A 629 -25.60 21.15 31.28
CA ILE A 629 -25.03 20.35 32.36
C ILE A 629 -25.58 18.93 32.28
N VAL A 630 -24.71 17.96 32.06
CA VAL A 630 -25.06 16.54 31.95
C VAL A 630 -25.33 15.95 33.35
N PRO A 631 -26.44 15.23 33.58
CA PRO A 631 -26.73 14.61 34.86
C PRO A 631 -25.92 13.32 35.09
N GLY A 632 -25.39 13.15 36.30
CA GLY A 632 -24.96 11.85 36.84
C GLY A 632 -23.97 11.07 35.96
N TYR A 633 -24.16 9.76 35.89
CA TYR A 633 -23.37 8.83 35.06
C TYR A 633 -23.99 8.67 33.67
N THR A 634 -23.99 9.74 32.87
CA THR A 634 -24.56 9.73 31.53
C THR A 634 -23.47 9.55 30.47
N ASP A 635 -23.75 8.72 29.47
CA ASP A 635 -22.91 8.58 28.29
C ASP A 635 -23.01 9.83 27.40
N ILE A 636 -21.85 10.43 27.08
CA ILE A 636 -21.77 11.63 26.24
C ILE A 636 -22.30 11.35 24.84
N VAL A 637 -22.11 10.15 24.32
CA VAL A 637 -22.60 9.77 22.98
C VAL A 637 -24.12 9.95 22.90
N ALA A 638 -24.86 9.55 23.95
CA ALA A 638 -26.31 9.72 24.00
C ALA A 638 -26.73 11.20 24.02
N VAL A 639 -25.93 12.07 24.67
CA VAL A 639 -26.19 13.51 24.70
C VAL A 639 -25.92 14.14 23.33
N VAL A 640 -24.80 13.80 22.70
CA VAL A 640 -24.45 14.28 21.36
C VAL A 640 -25.52 13.85 20.35
N GLN A 641 -25.90 12.57 20.36
CA GLN A 641 -26.98 12.06 19.50
C GLN A 641 -28.31 12.76 19.76
N ALA A 642 -28.65 13.11 20.99
CA ALA A 642 -29.89 13.83 21.29
C ALA A 642 -29.92 15.24 20.64
N ILE A 643 -28.76 15.88 20.48
CA ILE A 643 -28.60 17.20 19.87
C ILE A 643 -28.51 17.09 18.34
N GLU A 644 -27.60 16.27 17.82
CA GLU A 644 -27.34 16.10 16.39
C GLU A 644 -28.50 15.40 15.66
N CYS A 645 -29.15 14.41 16.29
CA CYS A 645 -30.30 13.71 15.73
C CYS A 645 -31.63 14.30 16.22
N HIS A 646 -31.71 15.62 16.41
CA HIS A 646 -32.92 16.28 16.89
C HIS A 646 -34.13 15.96 15.97
N PRO A 647 -35.32 15.62 16.50
CA PRO A 647 -36.48 15.21 15.70
C PRO A 647 -37.03 16.33 14.82
N ASP A 648 -36.85 17.59 15.23
CA ASP A 648 -37.15 18.79 14.43
C ASP A 648 -35.97 19.15 13.53
N ALA A 649 -36.16 19.05 12.20
CA ALA A 649 -35.14 19.33 11.20
C ALA A 649 -34.68 20.80 11.21
N GLU A 650 -35.54 21.75 11.60
CA GLU A 650 -35.12 23.15 11.70
C GLU A 650 -34.16 23.37 12.86
N VAL A 651 -34.41 22.74 14.01
CA VAL A 651 -33.51 22.83 15.16
C VAL A 651 -32.15 22.22 14.83
N ARG A 652 -32.16 21.07 14.14
CA ARG A 652 -30.96 20.38 13.68
C ARG A 652 -30.09 21.27 12.78
N ALA A 653 -30.69 21.99 11.84
CA ALA A 653 -29.95 22.84 10.90
C ALA A 653 -29.33 24.10 11.52
N HIS A 654 -29.84 24.57 12.67
CA HIS A 654 -29.42 25.84 13.29
C HIS A 654 -28.76 25.67 14.66
N CYS A 655 -28.54 24.43 15.10
CA CYS A 655 -27.91 24.10 16.37
C CYS A 655 -26.64 23.30 16.11
N ALA A 656 -25.54 23.69 16.73
CA ALA A 656 -24.27 22.98 16.63
C ALA A 656 -23.64 22.79 18.01
N ILE A 657 -22.86 21.72 18.16
CA ILE A 657 -22.04 21.50 19.36
C ILE A 657 -20.71 22.24 19.18
N GLY A 658 -20.43 23.18 20.08
CA GLY A 658 -19.18 23.95 20.04
C GLY A 658 -18.04 23.30 20.82
N SER A 659 -18.34 22.73 21.99
CA SER A 659 -17.31 22.09 22.83
C SER A 659 -17.91 21.10 23.84
N ILE A 660 -17.12 20.08 24.19
CA ILE A 660 -17.48 19.07 25.19
C ILE A 660 -16.38 19.00 26.23
N THR A 661 -16.67 19.54 27.41
CA THR A 661 -15.74 19.67 28.52
C THR A 661 -16.14 18.76 29.67
N VAL A 662 -15.19 17.99 30.19
CA VAL A 662 -15.45 17.01 31.25
C VAL A 662 -14.69 17.40 32.51
N CYS A 663 -15.40 17.55 33.61
CA CYS A 663 -14.80 17.80 34.91
C CYS A 663 -14.44 16.47 35.56
N VAL A 664 -13.19 16.37 36.01
CA VAL A 664 -12.64 15.21 36.72
C VAL A 664 -12.05 15.73 38.02
N ASP A 665 -12.41 15.10 39.13
CA ASP A 665 -11.80 15.35 40.43
C ASP A 665 -10.85 14.19 40.72
N PRO A 666 -9.51 14.37 40.65
CA PRO A 666 -8.53 13.32 40.95
C PRO A 666 -8.75 12.55 42.26
N LEU A 667 -9.31 13.19 43.29
CA LEU A 667 -9.61 12.57 44.58
C LEU A 667 -10.88 11.71 44.56
N ASN A 668 -11.69 11.83 43.51
CA ASN A 668 -12.98 11.17 43.35
C ASN A 668 -13.07 10.50 41.96
N VAL A 669 -12.08 9.69 41.63
CA VAL A 669 -11.99 8.91 40.39
C VAL A 669 -12.12 7.41 40.65
N PHE A 670 -11.55 6.94 41.76
CA PHE A 670 -11.41 5.52 42.05
C PHE A 670 -12.39 5.05 43.12
N MET A 671 -12.99 3.89 42.86
CA MET A 671 -13.67 3.05 43.84
C MET A 671 -12.64 2.12 44.52
N GLU A 672 -13.14 1.22 45.38
CA GLU A 672 -12.32 0.16 45.96
C GLU A 672 -11.54 -0.63 44.89
N HIS A 673 -10.31 -1.03 45.23
CA HIS A 673 -9.38 -1.76 44.36
C HIS A 673 -8.95 -1.03 43.07
N CYS A 674 -8.83 0.30 43.13
CA CYS A 674 -8.35 1.13 42.01
C CYS A 674 -9.20 1.01 40.72
N ARG A 675 -10.49 0.68 40.86
CA ARG A 675 -11.43 0.67 39.73
C ARG A 675 -11.97 2.08 39.51
N THR A 676 -12.00 2.57 38.28
CA THR A 676 -12.60 3.88 38.00
C THR A 676 -14.09 3.88 38.28
N LEU A 677 -14.64 5.03 38.66
CA LEU A 677 -16.08 5.25 38.74
C LEU A 677 -16.76 4.87 37.41
N PRO A 678 -18.02 4.38 37.45
CA PRO A 678 -18.77 4.03 36.26
C PRO A 678 -18.79 5.17 35.23
N TYR A 679 -18.66 4.84 33.94
CA TYR A 679 -18.68 5.77 32.81
C TYR A 679 -17.59 6.85 32.77
N LEU A 680 -16.71 6.98 33.76
CA LEU A 680 -15.70 8.05 33.76
C LEU A 680 -14.83 8.03 32.50
N LEU A 681 -14.29 6.85 32.14
CA LEU A 681 -13.44 6.71 30.96
C LEU A 681 -14.22 6.93 29.66
N ASN A 682 -15.46 6.44 29.57
CA ASN A 682 -16.34 6.68 28.41
C ASN A 682 -16.62 8.17 28.23
N MET A 683 -16.88 8.88 29.34
CA MET A 683 -17.05 10.33 29.33
C MET A 683 -15.78 11.08 28.97
N CYS A 684 -14.61 10.44 28.91
CA CYS A 684 -13.35 11.10 28.55
C CYS A 684 -12.81 10.66 27.17
N ALA A 685 -13.55 9.82 26.44
CA ALA A 685 -13.04 9.15 25.24
C ALA A 685 -12.70 10.09 24.07
N GLN A 686 -11.69 9.70 23.29
CA GLN A 686 -11.28 10.40 22.07
C GLN A 686 -12.42 10.50 21.05
N GLY A 687 -12.44 11.57 20.26
CA GLY A 687 -13.48 11.85 19.27
C GLY A 687 -14.72 12.54 19.83
N TRP A 688 -15.02 12.38 21.13
CA TRP A 688 -16.17 13.02 21.77
C TRP A 688 -15.81 14.21 22.65
N VAL A 689 -14.64 14.21 23.26
CA VAL A 689 -14.26 15.18 24.30
C VAL A 689 -13.05 15.96 23.87
N ASN A 690 -13.13 17.29 23.99
CA ASN A 690 -12.03 18.17 23.60
C ASN A 690 -11.17 18.63 24.79
N GLN A 691 -11.76 18.72 25.98
CA GLN A 691 -11.10 19.29 27.15
C GLN A 691 -11.49 18.52 28.41
N ILE A 692 -10.49 18.24 29.25
CA ILE A 692 -10.70 17.67 30.58
C ILE A 692 -10.19 18.68 31.62
N VAL A 693 -11.07 19.04 32.55
CA VAL A 693 -10.79 19.99 33.63
C VAL A 693 -10.57 19.21 34.92
N MET A 694 -9.36 19.30 35.47
CA MET A 694 -8.98 18.73 36.75
C MET A 694 -9.38 19.67 37.88
N THR A 695 -10.24 19.20 38.78
CA THR A 695 -10.92 20.03 39.78
C THR A 695 -10.36 19.91 41.20
N SER A 696 -9.36 19.09 41.42
CA SER A 696 -8.61 19.00 42.68
C SER A 696 -7.17 18.58 42.41
N SER A 697 -6.35 18.51 43.46
CA SER A 697 -4.96 18.05 43.37
C SER A 697 -4.14 18.78 42.30
N THR A 698 -4.39 20.08 42.12
CA THR A 698 -3.85 20.92 41.04
C THR A 698 -2.40 21.39 41.27
N GLU A 699 -1.74 20.90 42.30
CA GLU A 699 -0.33 21.17 42.56
C GLU A 699 0.57 20.49 41.52
N LEU A 700 1.65 21.15 41.10
CA LEU A 700 2.56 20.70 40.02
C LEU A 700 3.28 19.36 40.29
N LYS A 701 3.17 18.81 41.50
CA LYS A 701 3.81 17.54 41.92
C LYS A 701 2.83 16.70 42.75
N ASN A 702 1.77 16.22 42.10
CA ASN A 702 0.81 15.34 42.74
C ASN A 702 0.76 14.01 41.98
N GLU A 703 1.12 12.91 42.66
CA GLU A 703 1.17 11.57 42.07
C GLU A 703 -0.22 11.07 41.59
N ASP A 704 -1.30 11.47 42.29
CA ASP A 704 -2.67 11.12 41.89
C ASP A 704 -3.06 11.84 40.59
N LEU A 705 -2.65 13.11 40.45
CA LEU A 705 -2.86 13.90 39.23
C LEU A 705 -2.09 13.31 38.04
N GLU A 706 -0.82 12.93 38.21
CA GLU A 706 -0.03 12.29 37.16
C GLU A 706 -0.64 10.94 36.74
N THR A 707 -1.04 10.13 37.71
CA THR A 707 -1.66 8.82 37.47
C THR A 707 -2.95 8.96 36.67
N ILE A 708 -3.84 9.89 37.04
CA ILE A 708 -5.09 10.08 36.30
C ILE A 708 -4.86 10.68 34.91
N GLN A 709 -3.91 11.61 34.76
CA GLN A 709 -3.57 12.15 33.44
C GLN A 709 -3.03 11.06 32.50
N HIS A 710 -2.20 10.15 33.00
CA HIS A 710 -1.72 9.00 32.24
C HIS A 710 -2.86 8.07 31.83
N LEU A 711 -3.77 7.74 32.76
CA LEU A 711 -4.94 6.91 32.46
C LEU A 711 -5.88 7.58 31.45
N LEU A 712 -6.13 8.88 31.56
CA LEU A 712 -7.01 9.57 30.62
C LEU A 712 -6.38 9.70 29.23
N ARG A 713 -5.05 9.86 29.15
CA ARG A 713 -4.33 9.84 27.86
C ARG A 713 -4.40 8.48 27.15
N SER A 714 -4.59 7.37 27.86
CA SER A 714 -4.76 6.07 27.20
C SER A 714 -6.13 5.92 26.53
N VAL A 715 -7.10 6.77 26.87
CA VAL A 715 -8.45 6.77 26.27
C VAL A 715 -8.67 7.97 25.34
N ASN A 716 -7.93 9.06 25.56
CA ASN A 716 -7.93 10.24 24.70
C ASN A 716 -6.54 10.85 24.63
N SER A 717 -5.83 10.48 23.56
CA SER A 717 -4.42 10.85 23.37
C SER A 717 -4.21 12.35 23.11
N ASP A 718 -5.20 13.02 22.51
CA ASP A 718 -5.14 14.42 22.06
C ASP A 718 -5.80 15.41 23.04
N VAL A 719 -6.25 14.93 24.21
CA VAL A 719 -7.03 15.77 25.13
C VAL A 719 -6.21 16.90 25.76
N ALA A 720 -6.81 18.09 25.82
CA ALA A 720 -6.26 19.20 26.58
C ALA A 720 -6.65 19.10 28.06
N PHE A 721 -5.66 19.07 28.94
CA PHE A 721 -5.88 19.15 30.39
C PHE A 721 -5.86 20.60 30.88
N LEU A 722 -6.89 20.98 31.62
CA LEU A 722 -7.01 22.28 32.28
C LEU A 722 -7.06 22.06 33.80
N LEU A 723 -6.43 22.93 34.58
CA LEU A 723 -6.45 22.86 36.04
C LEU A 723 -7.38 23.95 36.58
N ALA A 724 -8.37 23.58 37.39
CA ALA A 724 -9.34 24.51 37.98
C ALA A 724 -9.78 24.03 39.37
N GLU A 725 -9.06 24.42 40.41
CA GLU A 725 -9.29 23.93 41.77
C GLU A 725 -10.73 24.23 42.26
N GLN A 726 -11.44 23.18 42.69
CA GLN A 726 -12.88 23.15 43.02
C GLN A 726 -13.81 23.68 41.92
N GLY A 727 -13.35 23.67 40.66
CA GLY A 727 -14.04 24.25 39.52
C GLY A 727 -13.83 25.75 39.34
N ASN A 728 -12.90 26.37 40.07
CA ASN A 728 -12.56 27.78 39.92
C ASN A 728 -11.48 27.98 38.84
N VAL A 729 -11.87 28.61 37.74
CA VAL A 729 -10.94 29.03 36.69
C VAL A 729 -10.40 30.41 37.04
N SER A 730 -9.09 30.52 37.27
CA SER A 730 -8.40 31.80 37.38
C SER A 730 -7.88 32.26 36.01
N ARG A 731 -7.75 33.57 35.82
CA ARG A 731 -7.37 34.19 34.54
C ARG A 731 -5.89 34.06 34.25
#